data_AF-A0A938M4F0-F1
#
_entry.id   AF-A0A938M4F0-F1
#
_cell.length_a   1.000
_cell.length_b   1.000
_cell.length_c   1.000
_cell.angle_alpha   90.00
_cell.angle_beta   90.00
_cell.angle_gamma   90.00
#
_symmetry.space_group_name_H-M   'P 1'
#
loop_
_entity.id
_entity.type
_entity.pdbx_description
1 polymer ?
#
loop_
_entity_poly.entity_id
_entity_poly.type
_entity_poly.pdbx_seq_one_letter_code
_entity_poly.pdbx_strand_id
1 'polypeptide(L)'
;MGSPHRPAPADCLIPLLFGWTCLLPLFAALLLMAASAMGQHGALFLDDFERAASPKWQPAPKADGPWRVVAEPGNATNHVLALAVTNGGGSTIAFGEPGWKDYRLSGRFKVLEPKGGWYHVKFGVRSREPEASYYISARDTGPWLVHHSGKEFRQLAPLGDFRIEPGRWYLAETECAGIVLTGRVRDAATNEVLGEVRCIEESLTAGPCHLSVAMGPNASATFLFDDIRVEAVQPPAAVVSRLLTIESQTVRVAFDQSTGRFDILDLRTQQRWPQTPLAASLPVVEPAERSADGRRLQARLKTSAGTVELTLSLEEPAEVLVTLRPILPGRRATLAYPNPLLPSSENAEFVMPADEGVLLPVTSVDFPRVLGNYSYQQHGFLMPWFGLVEGERGLMALAETPDDVQFNVGKTQWRPEPRQVGVEASAGMPVLTPGVVWLSSRDDLRYERRVRFCVLDRGGYVAMAKRYRKFLVDSGRFRTLAEKAKELPNVGKLLGAIALYDHSGAKGGVLDWMIANGIRRALYYGSPDKARNEKALAAGYVTGRYDLYTDIATPELIELWGPPKSPNDQRRIGYPDEGFVMRDGKLQLGFPYPVGVKGGVLAAGQELKTIRCVYRCSATKLAWLQKNVPTEAAQQALKARFIDVETATAPTECYSDKHPLTRTEDIQTRIKLFDYLRSIGQI
;
A
#
# COMPACT_ATOMS: atom_id res chain seq x y z
N MET A 1 6.55 -81.62 18.52
CA MET A 1 7.98 -81.54 18.90
C MET A 1 8.32 -80.06 19.03
N GLY A 2 8.70 -79.46 20.15
CA GLY A 2 8.68 -79.84 21.55
C GLY A 2 8.23 -78.62 22.38
N SER A 3 7.47 -78.89 23.44
CA SER A 3 7.17 -78.01 24.58
C SER A 3 8.34 -78.10 25.60
N PRO A 4 8.32 -77.57 26.86
CA PRO A 4 7.55 -76.50 27.54
C PRO A 4 8.50 -75.50 28.27
N HIS A 5 8.11 -74.39 28.94
CA HIS A 5 7.48 -74.35 30.28
C HIS A 5 7.13 -72.90 30.71
N ARG A 6 5.90 -72.75 31.25
CA ARG A 6 5.36 -71.63 32.09
C ARG A 6 5.90 -71.73 33.56
N PRO A 7 5.35 -71.10 34.64
CA PRO A 7 4.35 -70.01 34.85
C PRO A 7 4.69 -68.99 36.00
N ALA A 8 3.76 -68.04 36.25
CA ALA A 8 3.65 -67.09 37.40
C ALA A 8 3.32 -67.80 38.77
N PRO A 9 3.21 -67.14 39.97
CA PRO A 9 2.17 -66.13 40.32
C PRO A 9 2.53 -65.08 41.43
N ALA A 10 1.48 -64.36 41.87
CA ALA A 10 1.40 -63.22 42.79
C ALA A 10 1.58 -63.52 44.30
N ASP A 11 1.90 -62.48 45.08
CA ASP A 11 1.25 -62.03 46.34
C ASP A 11 2.24 -61.35 47.30
N CYS A 12 2.03 -60.06 47.61
CA CYS A 12 1.95 -59.57 49.00
C CYS A 12 1.45 -58.11 49.05
N LEU A 13 0.63 -57.84 50.06
CA LEU A 13 -0.26 -56.69 50.24
C LEU A 13 0.18 -55.86 51.47
N ILE A 14 -0.08 -54.55 51.40
CA ILE A 14 -0.28 -53.53 52.47
C ILE A 14 0.93 -52.91 53.22
N PRO A 15 0.79 -51.72 53.87
CA PRO A 15 1.20 -50.41 53.35
C PRO A 15 2.19 -49.70 54.30
N LEU A 16 2.75 -48.54 53.93
CA LEU A 16 3.07 -47.50 54.93
C LEU A 16 3.24 -46.12 54.27
N LEU A 17 2.43 -45.21 54.80
CA LEU A 17 2.47 -43.77 54.64
C LEU A 17 3.83 -43.17 55.02
N PHE A 18 4.01 -41.91 54.64
CA PHE A 18 5.04 -40.93 55.02
C PHE A 18 6.16 -40.66 54.01
N GLY A 19 6.21 -39.41 53.54
CA GLY A 19 7.40 -38.84 52.93
C GLY A 19 7.23 -37.71 51.91
N TRP A 20 6.01 -37.22 51.65
CA TRP A 20 5.79 -36.01 50.83
C TRP A 20 6.06 -34.72 51.62
N THR A 21 7.29 -34.51 52.11
CA THR A 21 7.65 -33.26 52.81
C THR A 21 9.09 -32.76 52.59
N CYS A 22 9.89 -33.36 51.69
CA CYS A 22 11.30 -32.95 51.53
C CYS A 22 11.73 -32.42 50.16
N LEU A 23 10.83 -32.25 49.18
CA LEU A 23 11.20 -31.71 47.85
C LEU A 23 10.59 -30.34 47.50
N LEU A 24 9.66 -29.82 48.31
CA LEU A 24 9.16 -28.45 48.13
C LEU A 24 10.17 -27.33 48.48
N PRO A 25 11.14 -27.47 49.41
CA PRO A 25 12.05 -26.36 49.71
C PRO A 25 13.10 -26.14 48.63
N LEU A 26 13.51 -27.19 47.89
CA LEU A 26 14.49 -27.06 46.81
C LEU A 26 13.88 -26.45 45.54
N PHE A 27 12.63 -26.77 45.21
CA PHE A 27 11.92 -26.14 44.10
C PHE A 27 11.54 -24.68 44.41
N ALA A 28 11.14 -24.38 45.65
CA ALA A 28 10.88 -23.01 46.06
C ALA A 28 12.16 -22.15 46.10
N ALA A 29 13.30 -22.71 46.52
CA ALA A 29 14.59 -22.00 46.51
C ALA A 29 15.12 -21.77 45.08
N LEU A 30 14.93 -22.70 44.14
CA LEU A 30 15.26 -22.51 42.71
C LEU A 30 14.30 -21.53 42.01
N LEU A 31 13.01 -21.52 42.38
CA LEU A 31 12.04 -20.52 41.89
C LEU A 31 12.25 -19.14 42.52
N LEU A 32 12.70 -19.04 43.78
CA LEU A 32 13.05 -17.77 44.42
C LEU A 32 14.41 -17.24 43.94
N MET A 33 15.38 -18.11 43.58
CA MET A 33 16.62 -17.70 42.90
C MET A 33 16.41 -17.36 41.42
N ALA A 34 15.44 -17.97 40.74
CA ALA A 34 15.05 -17.58 39.37
C ALA A 34 14.19 -16.30 39.35
N ALA A 35 13.34 -16.09 40.36
CA ALA A 35 12.55 -14.87 40.51
C ALA A 35 13.39 -13.66 40.97
N SER A 36 14.48 -13.88 41.73
CA SER A 36 15.45 -12.83 42.06
C SER A 36 16.44 -12.53 40.92
N ALA A 37 16.53 -13.39 39.90
CA ALA A 37 17.25 -13.11 38.65
C ALA A 37 16.37 -12.41 37.58
N MET A 38 15.05 -12.33 37.79
CA MET A 38 14.09 -11.66 36.90
C MET A 38 13.85 -10.18 37.24
N GLY A 39 14.65 -9.60 38.14
CA GLY A 39 14.54 -8.19 38.49
C GLY A 39 15.89 -7.63 38.92
N GLN A 40 16.71 -7.22 37.93
CA GLN A 40 17.70 -6.13 37.99
C GLN A 40 18.61 -6.19 36.74
N HIS A 41 18.06 -5.93 35.56
CA HIS A 41 18.88 -5.22 34.57
C HIS A 41 18.75 -3.74 34.92
N GLY A 42 19.68 -3.23 35.72
CA GLY A 42 19.73 -1.80 36.06
C GLY A 42 19.73 -0.96 34.79
N ALA A 43 19.12 0.22 34.84
CA ALA A 43 19.20 1.18 33.73
C ALA A 43 20.68 1.40 33.39
N LEU A 44 21.07 1.15 32.14
CA LEU A 44 22.41 1.44 31.64
C LEU A 44 22.71 2.94 31.74
N PHE A 45 21.65 3.75 31.64
CA PHE A 45 21.68 5.19 31.84
C PHE A 45 20.31 5.69 32.31
N LEU A 46 20.31 6.66 33.21
CA LEU A 46 19.13 7.42 33.60
C LEU A 46 19.55 8.86 33.89
N ASP A 47 18.80 9.80 33.33
CA ASP A 47 18.90 11.23 33.64
C ASP A 47 17.50 11.85 33.57
N ASP A 48 17.02 12.28 34.73
CA ASP A 48 15.79 13.06 34.94
C ASP A 48 16.09 14.57 35.06
N PHE A 49 17.34 14.97 34.87
CA PHE A 49 17.83 16.35 34.92
C PHE A 49 17.68 17.10 36.25
N GLU A 50 17.07 16.50 37.27
CA GLU A 50 16.88 17.13 38.59
C GLU A 50 18.19 17.40 39.36
N ARG A 51 19.29 16.75 38.96
CA ARG A 51 20.58 16.81 39.68
C ARG A 51 21.80 17.05 38.78
N ALA A 52 21.61 17.26 37.48
CA ALA A 52 22.70 17.18 36.52
C ALA A 52 23.45 18.52 36.33
N ALA A 53 24.76 18.53 36.60
CA ALA A 53 25.70 19.61 36.26
C ALA A 53 27.09 19.11 35.74
N SER A 54 27.22 17.82 35.40
CA SER A 54 28.49 17.12 35.06
C SER A 54 28.46 16.47 33.67
N PRO A 55 29.61 16.11 33.05
CA PRO A 55 29.78 15.89 31.60
C PRO A 55 29.25 14.55 31.06
N LYS A 56 28.13 14.03 31.59
CA LYS A 56 27.46 12.82 31.06
C LYS A 56 27.04 12.96 29.59
N TRP A 57 26.89 14.19 29.14
CA TRP A 57 26.44 14.57 27.81
C TRP A 57 27.57 15.29 27.09
N GLN A 58 28.00 14.76 25.94
CA GLN A 58 29.06 15.37 25.14
C GLN A 58 28.45 16.08 23.93
N PRO A 59 28.70 17.39 23.74
CA PRO A 59 28.27 18.09 22.53
C PRO A 59 29.01 17.54 21.31
N ALA A 60 28.29 17.30 20.21
CA ALA A 60 28.91 16.95 18.94
C ALA A 60 29.71 18.14 18.36
N PRO A 61 30.76 17.93 17.54
CA PRO A 61 31.72 18.96 17.11
C PRO A 61 31.18 20.14 16.26
N LYS A 62 29.85 20.31 16.10
CA LYS A 62 29.21 21.37 15.29
C LYS A 62 27.82 21.77 15.84
N ALA A 63 27.70 21.97 17.15
CA ALA A 63 26.43 22.36 17.78
C ALA A 63 26.28 23.89 17.85
N ASP A 64 25.36 24.46 17.07
CA ASP A 64 24.79 25.79 17.37
C ASP A 64 23.68 25.62 18.43
N GLY A 65 23.76 26.42 19.51
CA GLY A 65 22.79 26.44 20.62
C GLY A 65 23.21 25.61 21.84
N PRO A 66 23.46 26.24 23.02
CA PRO A 66 23.88 25.51 24.21
C PRO A 66 22.68 24.78 24.82
N TRP A 67 22.71 23.46 24.80
CA TRP A 67 21.85 22.61 25.60
C TRP A 67 21.97 23.02 27.08
N ARG A 68 20.85 23.21 27.78
CA ARG A 68 20.83 23.69 29.17
C ARG A 68 19.77 22.98 29.98
N VAL A 69 20.08 22.64 31.22
CA VAL A 69 19.07 22.23 32.19
C VAL A 69 18.38 23.50 32.72
N VAL A 70 17.06 23.55 32.60
CA VAL A 70 16.22 24.68 33.02
C VAL A 70 14.99 24.18 33.77
N ALA A 71 14.37 25.01 34.59
CA ALA A 71 13.06 24.69 35.17
C ALA A 71 12.01 24.51 34.06
N GLU A 72 11.15 23.50 34.17
CA GLU A 72 10.08 23.25 33.21
C GLU A 72 9.11 24.45 33.19
N PRO A 73 8.80 25.02 32.01
CA PRO A 73 7.78 26.07 31.91
C PRO A 73 6.44 25.61 32.50
N GLY A 74 6.00 26.29 33.56
CA GLY A 74 4.77 25.97 34.29
C GLY A 74 4.93 24.99 35.46
N ASN A 75 6.13 24.45 35.70
CA ASN A 75 6.43 23.56 36.82
C ASN A 75 7.85 23.85 37.37
N ALA A 76 7.95 24.82 38.29
CA ALA A 76 9.23 25.29 38.82
C ALA A 76 9.99 24.26 39.69
N THR A 77 9.34 23.15 40.05
CA THR A 77 9.95 22.06 40.82
C THR A 77 10.51 20.93 39.96
N ASN A 78 10.25 20.95 38.64
CA ASN A 78 10.78 19.99 37.67
C ASN A 78 11.84 20.68 36.80
N HIS A 79 12.94 19.99 36.52
CA HIS A 79 13.99 20.45 35.62
C HIS A 79 14.04 19.60 34.36
N VAL A 80 14.28 20.24 33.22
CA VAL A 80 14.30 19.59 31.92
C VAL A 80 15.52 20.05 31.14
N LEU A 81 16.00 19.20 30.24
CA LEU A 81 17.01 19.56 29.27
C LEU A 81 16.36 20.32 28.12
N ALA A 82 16.79 21.56 27.90
CA ALA A 82 16.27 22.45 26.88
C ALA A 82 17.31 22.78 25.79
N LEU A 83 16.82 22.90 24.56
CA LEU A 83 17.55 23.44 23.41
C LEU A 83 16.67 24.48 22.71
N ALA A 84 17.16 25.72 22.63
CA ALA A 84 16.55 26.76 21.81
C ALA A 84 17.29 26.87 20.47
N VAL A 85 16.55 26.76 19.36
CA VAL A 85 17.08 26.89 18.00
C VAL A 85 16.49 28.15 17.38
N THR A 86 17.36 29.02 16.84
CA THR A 86 16.97 30.26 16.16
C THR A 86 17.55 30.29 14.76
N ASN A 87 16.69 30.52 13.75
CA ASN A 87 17.06 30.65 12.33
C ASN A 87 17.46 29.34 11.61
N GLY A 88 16.81 28.23 11.98
CA GLY A 88 17.06 26.90 11.40
C GLY A 88 18.35 26.25 11.89
N GLY A 89 18.70 25.10 11.31
CA GLY A 89 19.91 24.34 11.68
C GLY A 89 19.60 23.14 12.58
N GLY A 90 20.58 22.70 13.38
CA GLY A 90 20.39 21.55 14.25
C GLY A 90 21.52 21.39 15.26
N SER A 91 21.26 20.60 16.30
CA SER A 91 22.22 20.35 17.37
C SER A 91 22.09 18.89 17.84
N THR A 92 23.20 18.29 18.24
CA THR A 92 23.27 16.88 18.66
C THR A 92 24.13 16.72 19.90
N ILE A 93 23.63 15.97 20.87
CA ILE A 93 24.36 15.54 22.08
C ILE A 93 24.41 14.02 22.14
N ALA A 94 25.57 13.47 22.43
CA ALA A 94 25.78 12.02 22.55
C ALA A 94 26.07 11.61 24.00
N PHE A 95 25.73 10.37 24.34
CA PHE A 95 25.94 9.76 25.65
C PHE A 95 25.91 8.23 25.56
N GLY A 96 26.46 7.56 26.57
CA GLY A 96 26.59 6.09 26.61
C GLY A 96 27.92 5.58 26.06
N GLU A 97 28.06 4.25 26.02
CA GLU A 97 29.34 3.58 25.75
C GLU A 97 29.43 2.99 24.33
N PRO A 98 30.59 3.02 23.66
CA PRO A 98 30.79 2.44 22.32
C PRO A 98 30.51 0.94 22.21
N GLY A 99 30.51 0.22 23.33
CA GLY A 99 30.31 -1.23 23.39
C GLY A 99 28.84 -1.68 23.44
N TRP A 100 27.88 -0.78 23.60
CA TRP A 100 26.48 -1.16 23.79
C TRP A 100 25.90 -1.84 22.54
N LYS A 101 25.26 -3.01 22.72
CA LYS A 101 24.74 -3.88 21.65
C LYS A 101 23.23 -4.07 21.62
N ASP A 102 22.63 -4.26 22.77
CA ASP A 102 21.20 -4.54 22.87
C ASP A 102 20.62 -3.65 23.96
N TYR A 103 19.96 -2.57 23.54
CA TYR A 103 19.37 -1.61 24.47
C TYR A 103 18.18 -0.87 23.89
N ARG A 104 17.34 -0.37 24.79
CA ARG A 104 16.26 0.58 24.51
C ARG A 104 16.66 1.95 25.02
N LEU A 105 16.64 2.95 24.15
CA LEU A 105 16.68 4.37 24.49
C LEU A 105 15.24 4.88 24.54
N SER A 106 14.82 5.43 25.68
CA SER A 106 13.53 6.11 25.82
C SER A 106 13.70 7.49 26.43
N GLY A 107 12.78 8.40 26.12
CA GLY A 107 12.71 9.69 26.80
C GLY A 107 11.51 10.52 26.39
N ARG A 108 11.12 11.41 27.30
CA ARG A 108 10.05 12.37 27.05
C ARG A 108 10.60 13.56 26.27
N PHE A 109 9.80 14.10 25.36
CA PHE A 109 10.10 15.34 24.68
C PHE A 109 8.86 16.21 24.47
N LYS A 110 9.06 17.53 24.41
CA LYS A 110 8.03 18.54 24.13
C LYS A 110 8.62 19.63 23.23
N VAL A 111 7.82 20.13 22.29
CA VAL A 111 8.22 21.24 21.40
C VAL A 111 7.38 22.47 21.74
N LEU A 112 8.04 23.61 21.96
CA LEU A 112 7.41 24.88 22.32
C LEU A 112 7.64 25.93 21.24
N GLU A 113 6.59 26.70 20.96
CA GLU A 113 6.59 27.91 20.13
C GLU A 113 7.27 27.76 18.75
N PRO A 114 7.01 26.69 17.96
CA PRO A 114 7.61 26.57 16.65
C PRO A 114 7.10 27.67 15.71
N LYS A 115 8.03 28.38 15.05
CA LYS A 115 7.75 29.42 14.06
C LYS A 115 8.51 29.12 12.78
N GLY A 116 7.78 29.01 11.66
CA GLY A 116 8.36 28.80 10.33
C GLY A 116 9.00 27.42 10.13
N GLY A 117 9.08 26.97 8.87
CA GLY A 117 9.77 25.74 8.48
C GLY A 117 9.22 24.45 9.10
N TRP A 118 10.03 23.39 9.01
CA TRP A 118 9.77 22.06 9.60
C TRP A 118 10.70 21.82 10.80
N TYR A 119 10.37 20.86 11.67
CA TYR A 119 11.26 20.45 12.77
C TYR A 119 11.26 18.94 13.00
N HIS A 120 12.41 18.41 13.43
CA HIS A 120 12.65 17.01 13.75
C HIS A 120 13.28 16.88 15.15
N VAL A 121 12.72 16.00 15.98
CA VAL A 121 13.31 15.53 17.24
C VAL A 121 13.74 14.09 17.05
N LYS A 122 15.00 13.78 17.35
CA LYS A 122 15.62 12.49 17.04
C LYS A 122 16.13 11.80 18.29
N PHE A 123 15.68 10.57 18.50
CA PHE A 123 16.21 9.66 19.51
C PHE A 123 17.03 8.60 18.80
N GLY A 124 18.36 8.76 18.85
CA GLY A 124 19.28 7.97 18.05
C GLY A 124 20.07 6.96 18.83
N VAL A 125 20.29 5.82 18.19
CA VAL A 125 21.02 4.68 18.70
C VAL A 125 22.15 4.32 17.74
N ARG A 126 23.22 3.75 18.29
CA ARG A 126 24.34 3.11 17.57
C ARG A 126 25.21 4.06 16.77
N SER A 127 25.59 5.18 17.39
CA SER A 127 26.34 6.27 16.77
C SER A 127 27.77 6.37 17.30
N ARG A 128 28.80 5.83 16.63
CA ARG A 128 30.17 6.35 16.88
C ARG A 128 30.32 7.77 16.36
N GLU A 129 29.58 8.09 15.30
CA GLU A 129 29.40 9.41 14.71
C GLU A 129 27.92 9.58 14.33
N PRO A 130 27.32 10.78 14.48
CA PRO A 130 25.89 11.00 14.17
C PRO A 130 25.48 10.67 12.73
N GLU A 131 26.45 10.58 11.82
CA GLU A 131 26.30 10.26 10.40
C GLU A 131 26.23 8.76 10.11
N ALA A 132 26.28 7.90 11.14
CA ALA A 132 26.14 6.44 11.01
C ALA A 132 25.17 5.92 12.09
N SER A 133 23.90 6.29 11.98
CA SER A 133 22.95 6.18 13.09
C SER A 133 21.57 5.73 12.67
N TYR A 134 20.86 5.08 13.61
CA TYR A 134 19.45 4.77 13.48
C TYR A 134 18.66 5.59 14.48
N TYR A 135 17.56 6.19 14.08
CA TYR A 135 16.75 6.99 15.00
C TYR A 135 15.28 7.01 14.64
N ILE A 136 14.45 7.19 15.65
CA ILE A 136 13.13 7.78 15.43
C ILE A 136 13.32 9.25 15.14
N SER A 137 12.77 9.71 14.02
CA SER A 137 12.61 11.11 13.66
C SER A 137 11.17 11.53 13.93
N ALA A 138 10.90 12.06 15.11
CA ALA A 138 9.62 12.63 15.47
C ALA A 138 9.48 14.03 14.84
N ARG A 139 8.46 14.23 14.00
CA ARG A 139 8.34 15.42 13.15
C ARG A 139 6.91 15.92 13.04
N ASP A 140 6.76 17.20 12.76
CA ASP A 140 5.48 17.88 12.45
C ASP A 140 4.80 17.37 11.17
N THR A 141 5.56 16.68 10.33
CA THR A 141 5.12 16.06 9.07
C THR A 141 4.87 14.55 9.18
N GLY A 142 4.92 13.99 10.39
CA GLY A 142 4.62 12.59 10.71
C GLY A 142 5.85 11.74 11.02
N PRO A 143 5.93 10.98 12.12
CA PRO A 143 7.17 10.37 12.62
C PRO A 143 7.62 9.13 11.85
N TRP A 144 8.94 8.97 11.71
CA TRP A 144 9.55 7.88 10.93
C TRP A 144 10.74 7.26 11.63
N LEU A 145 10.99 5.98 11.37
CA LEU A 145 12.25 5.31 11.66
C LEU A 145 13.20 5.54 10.48
N VAL A 146 14.42 6.00 10.75
CA VAL A 146 15.36 6.46 9.72
C VAL A 146 16.74 5.87 9.99
N HIS A 147 17.42 5.47 8.91
CA HIS A 147 18.85 5.19 8.89
C HIS A 147 19.59 6.36 8.23
N HIS A 148 20.57 6.91 8.94
CA HIS A 148 21.44 7.98 8.47
C HIS A 148 22.82 7.39 8.18
N SER A 149 23.28 7.53 6.93
CA SER A 149 24.58 7.05 6.46
C SER A 149 25.26 8.15 5.64
N GLY A 150 26.25 8.82 6.23
CA GLY A 150 26.94 9.96 5.63
C GLY A 150 25.97 11.12 5.37
N LYS A 151 25.70 11.43 4.10
CA LYS A 151 24.74 12.47 3.68
C LYS A 151 23.36 11.91 3.32
N GLU A 152 23.21 10.59 3.35
CA GLU A 152 21.99 9.91 2.93
C GLU A 152 21.08 9.61 4.13
N PHE A 153 19.80 9.96 3.96
CA PHE A 153 18.75 9.64 4.91
C PHE A 153 17.81 8.62 4.29
N ARG A 154 17.92 7.36 4.71
CA ARG A 154 17.00 6.29 4.29
C ARG A 154 15.84 6.23 5.27
N GLN A 155 14.66 6.64 4.82
CA GLN A 155 13.41 6.40 5.54
C GLN A 155 13.13 4.90 5.55
N LEU A 156 13.18 4.27 6.73
CA LEU A 156 12.92 2.84 6.88
C LEU A 156 11.42 2.62 6.92
N ALA A 157 10.73 3.19 7.90
CA ALA A 157 9.28 3.00 8.00
C ALA A 157 8.58 4.16 8.69
N PRO A 158 7.35 4.52 8.25
CA PRO A 158 6.52 5.46 8.97
C PRO A 158 6.03 4.82 10.28
N LEU A 159 6.00 5.59 11.37
CA LEU A 159 5.39 5.13 12.64
C LEU A 159 3.86 5.27 12.61
N GLY A 160 3.32 6.16 11.78
CA GLY A 160 1.88 6.39 11.64
C GLY A 160 1.56 7.75 11.00
N ASP A 161 0.28 8.00 10.74
CA ASP A 161 -0.24 9.27 10.21
C ASP A 161 -0.74 10.17 11.36
N PHE A 162 0.19 10.62 12.20
CA PHE A 162 -0.06 11.60 13.25
C PHE A 162 1.08 12.60 13.30
N ARG A 163 0.83 13.80 13.82
CA ARG A 163 1.84 14.87 13.90
C ARG A 163 2.25 15.09 15.34
N ILE A 164 3.49 15.51 15.54
CA ILE A 164 3.91 16.04 16.83
C ILE A 164 3.26 17.42 17.00
N GLU A 165 2.40 17.54 18.00
CA GLU A 165 1.72 18.79 18.34
C GLU A 165 2.56 19.62 19.33
N PRO A 166 2.73 20.93 19.10
CA PRO A 166 3.42 21.80 20.04
C PRO A 166 2.70 21.86 21.40
N GLY A 167 3.47 22.00 22.48
CA GLY A 167 2.96 22.12 23.85
C GLY A 167 2.64 20.79 24.54
N ARG A 168 2.62 19.67 23.82
CA ARG A 168 2.30 18.33 24.34
C ARG A 168 3.56 17.51 24.62
N TRP A 169 3.55 16.75 25.71
CA TRP A 169 4.60 15.78 26.04
C TRP A 169 4.37 14.47 25.29
N TYR A 170 5.44 13.95 24.69
CA TYR A 170 5.47 12.64 24.03
C TYR A 170 6.57 11.78 24.63
N LEU A 171 6.39 10.47 24.63
CA LEU A 171 7.44 9.50 24.97
C LEU A 171 7.93 8.81 23.70
N ALA A 172 9.20 9.00 23.35
CA ALA A 172 9.84 8.31 22.24
C ALA A 172 10.70 7.14 22.75
N GLU A 173 10.67 6.00 22.06
CA GLU A 173 11.43 4.80 22.41
C GLU A 173 12.07 4.15 21.18
N THR A 174 13.40 4.16 21.10
CA THR A 174 14.16 3.47 20.05
C THR A 174 14.89 2.27 20.67
N GLU A 175 14.56 1.06 20.23
CA GLU A 175 15.11 -0.19 20.77
C GLU A 175 15.91 -0.95 19.70
N CYS A 176 17.10 -1.40 20.07
CA CYS A 176 17.92 -2.32 19.30
C CYS A 176 18.03 -3.64 20.05
N ALA A 177 17.60 -4.73 19.42
CA ALA A 177 17.62 -6.08 19.98
C ALA A 177 18.09 -7.06 18.89
N GLY A 178 19.38 -7.39 18.88
CA GLY A 178 20.04 -8.12 17.80
C GLY A 178 20.02 -7.32 16.51
N ILE A 179 19.45 -7.90 15.46
CA ILE A 179 19.24 -7.23 14.16
C ILE A 179 17.89 -6.49 14.07
N VAL A 180 17.09 -6.49 15.15
CA VAL A 180 15.77 -5.85 15.17
C VAL A 180 15.88 -4.45 15.71
N LEU A 181 15.43 -3.47 14.92
CA LEU A 181 15.28 -2.08 15.32
C LEU A 181 13.78 -1.77 15.46
N THR A 182 13.37 -1.32 16.65
CA THR A 182 12.00 -0.92 16.95
C THR A 182 11.96 0.57 17.24
N GLY A 183 11.02 1.28 16.61
CA GLY A 183 10.71 2.66 16.95
C GLY A 183 9.28 2.81 17.45
N ARG A 184 9.07 3.48 18.58
CA ARG A 184 7.75 3.75 19.16
C ARG A 184 7.62 5.19 19.64
N VAL A 185 6.42 5.77 19.46
CA VAL A 185 6.04 7.05 20.07
C VAL A 185 4.69 6.88 20.77
N ARG A 186 4.60 7.40 22.00
CA ARG A 186 3.40 7.38 22.83
C ARG A 186 3.02 8.80 23.27
N ASP A 187 1.74 8.98 23.57
CA ASP A 187 1.31 10.11 24.37
C ASP A 187 1.86 9.96 25.80
N ALA A 188 2.52 10.99 26.34
CA ALA A 188 3.14 10.87 27.66
C ALA A 188 2.14 10.94 28.82
N ALA A 189 0.94 11.51 28.62
CA ALA A 189 -0.06 11.65 29.67
C ALA A 189 -0.96 10.41 29.78
N THR A 190 -1.37 9.83 28.65
CA THR A 190 -2.26 8.66 28.59
C THR A 190 -1.51 7.34 28.42
N ASN A 191 -0.22 7.39 28.05
CA ASN A 191 0.60 6.24 27.68
C ASN A 191 0.08 5.46 26.44
N GLU A 192 -0.86 6.04 25.69
CA GLU A 192 -1.40 5.47 24.45
C GLU A 192 -0.31 5.42 23.37
N VAL A 193 -0.21 4.29 22.66
CA VAL A 193 0.72 4.13 21.54
C VAL A 193 0.15 4.85 20.32
N LEU A 194 0.81 5.93 19.91
CA LEU A 194 0.44 6.70 18.71
C LEU A 194 1.02 6.06 17.44
N GLY A 195 2.18 5.41 17.56
CA GLY A 195 2.80 4.63 16.48
C GLY A 195 3.93 3.73 16.96
N GLU A 196 4.03 2.53 16.37
CA GLU A 196 5.11 1.56 16.59
C GLU A 196 5.48 0.90 15.27
N VAL A 197 6.78 0.73 15.03
CA VAL A 197 7.28 0.01 13.85
C VAL A 197 8.53 -0.79 14.18
N ARG A 198 8.72 -1.92 13.49
CA ARG A 198 9.92 -2.76 13.58
C ARG A 198 10.52 -2.97 12.19
N CYS A 199 11.85 -2.93 12.11
CA CYS A 199 12.60 -3.31 10.92
C CYS A 199 13.77 -4.23 11.29
N ILE A 200 14.27 -4.99 10.31
CA ILE A 200 15.49 -5.78 10.44
C ILE A 200 16.61 -5.00 9.74
N GLU A 201 17.70 -4.80 10.46
CA GLU A 201 18.89 -4.14 9.98
C GLU A 201 20.11 -5.02 10.32
N GLU A 202 20.53 -5.85 9.36
CA GLU A 202 21.67 -6.76 9.52
C GLU A 202 22.99 -6.00 9.73
N SER A 203 23.03 -4.72 9.33
CA SER A 203 24.15 -3.80 9.53
C SER A 203 24.17 -3.10 10.89
N LEU A 204 23.36 -3.52 11.87
CA LEU A 204 23.40 -2.95 13.22
C LEU A 204 24.74 -3.27 13.91
N THR A 205 25.45 -2.23 14.34
CA THR A 205 26.76 -2.33 15.01
C THR A 205 26.72 -1.75 16.43
N ALA A 206 27.72 -2.03 17.27
CA ALA A 206 27.79 -1.47 18.64
C ALA A 206 28.07 0.05 18.62
N GLY A 207 27.43 0.81 19.50
CA GLY A 207 27.68 2.24 19.62
C GLY A 207 26.81 2.93 20.68
N PRO A 208 27.17 4.17 21.07
CA PRO A 208 26.42 4.97 22.03
C PRO A 208 25.12 5.53 21.42
N CYS A 209 24.32 6.21 22.23
CA CYS A 209 23.09 6.89 21.83
C CYS A 209 23.29 8.41 21.72
N HIS A 210 22.35 9.10 21.08
CA HIS A 210 22.33 10.55 20.99
C HIS A 210 20.90 11.11 20.93
N LEU A 211 20.77 12.37 21.32
CA LEU A 211 19.60 13.20 21.04
C LEU A 211 19.99 14.24 20.01
N SER A 212 19.14 14.43 19.01
CA SER A 212 19.39 15.42 17.97
C SER A 212 18.12 16.18 17.62
N VAL A 213 18.27 17.45 17.30
CA VAL A 213 17.22 18.31 16.79
C VAL A 213 17.68 18.88 15.46
N ALA A 214 16.77 18.94 14.50
CA ALA A 214 17.00 19.62 13.22
C ALA A 214 15.77 20.43 12.81
N MET A 215 15.99 21.59 12.20
CA MET A 215 14.95 22.50 11.75
C MET A 215 15.27 23.06 10.36
N GLY A 216 14.20 23.36 9.61
CA GLY A 216 14.31 24.02 8.31
C GLY A 216 14.85 25.46 8.40
N PRO A 217 15.30 26.05 7.28
CA PRO A 217 15.77 27.43 7.25
C PRO A 217 14.72 28.41 7.78
N ASN A 218 15.16 29.47 8.47
CA ASN A 218 14.32 30.51 9.08
C ASN A 218 13.34 30.01 10.15
N ALA A 219 13.50 28.78 10.64
CA ALA A 219 12.66 28.23 11.69
C ALA A 219 13.19 28.56 13.10
N SER A 220 12.31 28.66 14.08
CA SER A 220 12.71 28.73 15.49
C SER A 220 11.77 27.92 16.38
N ALA A 221 12.32 27.29 17.42
CA ALA A 221 11.56 26.55 18.42
C ALA A 221 12.41 26.28 19.67
N THR A 222 11.75 25.95 20.77
CA THR A 222 12.39 25.41 21.97
C THR A 222 12.00 23.95 22.15
N PHE A 223 12.99 23.09 22.34
CA PHE A 223 12.81 21.65 22.53
C PHE A 223 13.15 21.31 23.97
N LEU A 224 12.26 20.59 24.64
CA LEU A 224 12.44 20.12 26.01
C LEU A 224 12.53 18.60 26.00
N PHE A 225 13.40 18.06 26.85
CA PHE A 225 13.64 16.64 27.02
C PHE A 225 13.66 16.30 28.51
N ASP A 226 13.10 15.15 28.87
CA ASP A 226 12.97 14.70 30.25
C ASP A 226 12.94 13.17 30.34
N ASP A 227 13.23 12.60 31.52
CA ASP A 227 13.27 11.17 31.80
C ASP A 227 14.03 10.33 30.75
N ILE A 228 15.26 10.72 30.43
CA ILE A 228 16.05 9.97 29.46
C ILE A 228 16.58 8.70 30.11
N ARG A 229 16.20 7.55 29.55
CA ARG A 229 16.54 6.24 30.08
C ARG A 229 17.12 5.35 28.99
N VAL A 230 18.14 4.60 29.35
CA VAL A 230 18.66 3.49 28.55
C VAL A 230 18.59 2.22 29.36
N GLU A 231 17.92 1.21 28.81
CA GLU A 231 17.75 -0.08 29.45
C GLU A 231 18.40 -1.16 28.58
N ALA A 232 19.15 -2.07 29.20
CA ALA A 232 19.59 -3.27 28.50
C ALA A 232 18.34 -4.07 28.10
N VAL A 233 18.28 -4.49 26.84
CA VAL A 233 17.25 -5.42 26.38
C VAL A 233 17.91 -6.73 26.03
N GLN A 234 17.24 -7.84 26.33
CA GLN A 234 17.69 -9.11 25.79
C GLN A 234 17.23 -9.15 24.33
N PRO A 235 18.13 -9.48 23.39
CA PRO A 235 17.68 -9.83 22.06
C PRO A 235 16.64 -10.94 22.19
N PRO A 236 15.52 -10.90 21.44
CA PRO A 236 14.56 -12.00 21.45
C PRO A 236 15.33 -13.30 21.22
N ALA A 237 15.09 -14.30 22.08
CA ALA A 237 15.91 -15.50 22.26
C ALA A 237 16.32 -16.17 20.94
N ALA A 238 17.42 -15.69 20.35
CA ALA A 238 17.70 -15.77 18.92
C ALA A 238 16.47 -15.51 18.01
N VAL A 239 16.66 -14.72 16.97
CA VAL A 239 15.85 -14.86 15.76
C VAL A 239 16.19 -16.23 15.14
N VAL A 240 15.83 -17.33 15.81
CA VAL A 240 15.71 -18.62 15.14
C VAL A 240 14.53 -18.40 14.23
N SER A 241 14.76 -18.35 12.92
CA SER A 241 13.66 -18.37 11.96
C SER A 241 12.79 -19.57 12.34
N ARG A 242 11.61 -19.35 12.89
CA ARG A 242 10.63 -20.41 13.08
C ARG A 242 9.94 -20.60 11.74
N LEU A 243 10.72 -21.05 10.76
CA LEU A 243 10.25 -21.38 9.43
C LEU A 243 9.20 -22.48 9.58
N LEU A 244 7.97 -22.12 9.27
CA LEU A 244 6.89 -23.10 9.13
C LEU A 244 6.71 -23.37 7.66
N THR A 245 6.58 -24.65 7.32
CA THR A 245 6.36 -25.07 5.94
C THR A 245 4.98 -25.67 5.80
N ILE A 246 4.25 -25.24 4.79
CA ILE A 246 3.07 -25.94 4.26
C ILE A 246 3.38 -26.44 2.86
N GLU A 247 2.84 -27.59 2.49
CA GLU A 247 3.20 -28.28 1.25
C GLU A 247 2.02 -29.06 0.64
N SER A 248 1.92 -29.00 -0.69
CA SER A 248 1.08 -29.84 -1.53
C SER A 248 1.97 -30.76 -2.37
N GLN A 249 1.41 -31.49 -3.34
CA GLN A 249 2.22 -32.28 -4.27
C GLN A 249 3.06 -31.42 -5.23
N THR A 250 2.68 -30.15 -5.43
CA THR A 250 3.24 -29.29 -6.49
C THR A 250 3.89 -28.02 -5.96
N VAL A 251 3.50 -27.53 -4.78
CA VAL A 251 4.00 -26.27 -4.23
C VAL A 251 4.33 -26.42 -2.75
N ARG A 252 5.44 -25.79 -2.34
CA ARG A 252 5.82 -25.60 -0.95
C ARG A 252 5.85 -24.10 -0.65
N VAL A 253 5.32 -23.74 0.52
CA VAL A 253 5.44 -22.37 1.07
C VAL A 253 6.19 -22.43 2.38
N ALA A 254 7.30 -21.70 2.46
CA ALA A 254 8.09 -21.54 3.68
C ALA A 254 7.82 -20.17 4.29
N PHE A 255 7.11 -20.11 5.41
CA PHE A 255 6.73 -18.90 6.12
C PHE A 255 7.68 -18.63 7.29
N ASP A 256 8.33 -17.48 7.28
CA ASP A 256 9.21 -17.00 8.34
C ASP A 256 8.38 -16.22 9.37
N GLN A 257 8.11 -16.84 10.52
CA GLN A 257 7.38 -16.20 11.62
C GLN A 257 8.11 -15.00 12.23
N SER A 258 9.42 -14.85 12.03
CA SER A 258 10.12 -13.67 12.55
C SER A 258 9.87 -12.43 11.71
N THR A 259 9.57 -12.61 10.42
CA THR A 259 9.43 -11.50 9.47
C THR A 259 8.06 -11.41 8.80
N GLY A 260 7.20 -12.43 8.97
CA GLY A 260 5.96 -12.59 8.22
C GLY A 260 6.16 -12.83 6.72
N ARG A 261 7.39 -13.11 6.28
CA ARG A 261 7.71 -13.37 4.87
C ARG A 261 7.35 -14.80 4.52
N PHE A 262 7.11 -15.04 3.26
CA PHE A 262 7.12 -16.40 2.76
C PHE A 262 7.74 -16.50 1.37
N ASP A 263 8.29 -17.68 1.11
CA ASP A 263 8.79 -18.05 -0.20
C ASP A 263 7.89 -19.13 -0.80
N ILE A 264 7.68 -19.04 -2.11
CA ILE A 264 6.96 -20.05 -2.88
C ILE A 264 7.98 -20.85 -3.68
N LEU A 265 7.93 -22.18 -3.55
CA LEU A 265 8.75 -23.13 -4.31
C LEU A 265 7.84 -24.03 -5.14
N ASP A 266 8.08 -24.07 -6.46
CA ASP A 266 7.50 -25.09 -7.33
C ASP A 266 8.27 -26.40 -7.16
N LEU A 267 7.62 -27.43 -6.63
CA LEU A 267 8.25 -28.74 -6.41
C LEU A 267 8.53 -29.49 -7.72
N ARG A 268 7.85 -29.13 -8.81
CA ARG A 268 8.02 -29.77 -10.13
C ARG A 268 9.27 -29.27 -10.84
N THR A 269 9.57 -27.98 -10.70
CA THR A 269 10.64 -27.28 -11.45
C THR A 269 11.79 -26.83 -10.57
N GLN A 270 11.61 -26.87 -9.24
CA GLN A 270 12.52 -26.32 -8.23
C GLN A 270 12.72 -24.80 -8.34
N GLN A 271 11.87 -24.10 -9.10
CA GLN A 271 11.91 -22.64 -9.20
C GLN A 271 11.34 -22.02 -7.92
N ARG A 272 12.06 -21.05 -7.37
CA ARG A 272 11.75 -20.37 -6.12
C ARG A 272 11.48 -18.88 -6.38
N TRP A 273 10.46 -18.35 -5.71
CA TRP A 273 10.16 -16.93 -5.67
C TRP A 273 10.20 -16.45 -4.22
N PRO A 274 11.35 -15.92 -3.77
CA PRO A 274 11.46 -15.32 -2.46
C PRO A 274 10.80 -13.94 -2.44
N GLN A 275 10.58 -13.41 -1.24
CA GLN A 275 10.13 -12.03 -1.05
C GLN A 275 11.30 -11.08 -0.81
N THR A 276 11.17 -9.83 -1.23
CA THR A 276 12.18 -8.81 -0.95
C THR A 276 12.39 -8.65 0.57
N PRO A 277 13.63 -8.42 1.03
CA PRO A 277 13.88 -7.94 2.38
C PRO A 277 13.08 -6.67 2.62
N LEU A 278 12.37 -6.58 3.74
CA LEU A 278 11.51 -5.46 4.03
C LEU A 278 12.33 -4.20 4.25
N ALA A 279 12.23 -3.26 3.30
CA ALA A 279 12.61 -1.88 3.57
C ALA A 279 11.57 -1.19 4.48
N ALA A 280 10.28 -1.60 4.44
CA ALA A 280 9.17 -0.89 5.06
C ALA A 280 8.32 -1.79 5.99
N SER A 281 8.50 -1.64 7.30
CA SER A 281 7.68 -2.21 8.40
C SER A 281 7.39 -3.72 8.35
N LEU A 282 8.07 -4.50 9.19
CA LEU A 282 7.72 -5.90 9.42
C LEU A 282 6.43 -5.99 10.25
N PRO A 283 5.49 -6.88 9.91
CA PRO A 283 4.41 -7.20 10.84
C PRO A 283 4.99 -7.86 12.09
N VAL A 284 4.44 -7.54 13.27
CA VAL A 284 4.62 -8.44 14.42
C VAL A 284 3.74 -9.65 14.20
N VAL A 285 4.36 -10.81 14.05
CA VAL A 285 3.67 -12.07 13.83
C VAL A 285 3.43 -12.73 15.18
N GLU A 286 2.17 -12.92 15.55
CA GLU A 286 1.82 -13.84 16.64
C GLU A 286 2.06 -15.28 16.19
N PRO A 287 2.33 -16.23 17.10
CA PRO A 287 2.66 -17.61 16.74
C PRO A 287 1.69 -18.18 15.71
N ALA A 288 2.25 -18.68 14.61
CA ALA A 288 1.49 -19.23 13.51
C ALA A 288 1.18 -20.71 13.73
N GLU A 289 -0.01 -21.13 13.31
CA GLU A 289 -0.51 -22.49 13.45
C GLU A 289 -0.62 -23.16 12.08
N ARG A 290 -0.21 -24.42 12.01
CA ARG A 290 -0.34 -25.25 10.81
C ARG A 290 -1.50 -26.22 11.00
N SER A 291 -2.32 -26.34 9.97
CA SER A 291 -3.37 -27.36 9.86
C SER A 291 -2.79 -28.78 9.91
N ALA A 292 -3.59 -29.75 10.35
CA ALA A 292 -3.17 -31.15 10.48
C ALA A 292 -2.79 -31.80 9.13
N ASP A 293 -3.46 -31.40 8.03
CA ASP A 293 -3.14 -31.88 6.67
C ASP A 293 -1.89 -31.21 6.09
N GLY A 294 -1.39 -30.17 6.76
CA GLY A 294 -0.21 -29.45 6.42
C GLY A 294 -0.29 -28.55 5.19
N ARG A 295 -1.51 -28.26 4.70
CA ARG A 295 -1.76 -27.44 3.49
C ARG A 295 -2.22 -26.02 3.79
N ARG A 296 -2.52 -25.71 5.06
CA ARG A 296 -2.94 -24.39 5.52
C ARG A 296 -2.12 -23.92 6.71
N LEU A 297 -1.81 -22.63 6.73
CA LEU A 297 -1.18 -21.91 7.84
C LEU A 297 -2.04 -20.70 8.21
N GLN A 298 -2.18 -20.45 9.51
CA GLN A 298 -2.83 -19.26 10.04
C GLN A 298 -1.87 -18.50 10.96
N ALA A 299 -1.91 -17.17 10.91
CA ALA A 299 -1.15 -16.31 11.80
C ALA A 299 -1.92 -15.01 12.05
N ARG A 300 -1.53 -14.26 13.08
CA ARG A 300 -1.96 -12.86 13.23
C ARG A 300 -0.80 -11.93 12.99
N LEU A 301 -1.04 -10.92 12.16
CA LEU A 301 -0.07 -9.90 11.83
C LEU A 301 -0.52 -8.58 12.44
N LYS A 302 0.30 -7.99 13.32
CA LYS A 302 0.12 -6.59 13.74
C LYS A 302 0.94 -5.71 12.79
N THR A 303 0.25 -4.83 12.10
CA THR A 303 0.80 -3.99 11.03
C THR A 303 0.54 -2.52 11.35
N SER A 304 1.15 -1.61 10.60
CA SER A 304 0.78 -0.19 10.63
C SER A 304 -0.69 0.05 10.26
N ALA A 305 -1.33 -0.92 9.60
CA ALA A 305 -2.75 -0.90 9.26
C ALA A 305 -3.67 -1.59 10.27
N GLY A 306 -3.17 -1.86 11.47
CA GLY A 306 -3.87 -2.58 12.51
C GLY A 306 -3.60 -4.08 12.47
N THR A 307 -4.47 -4.86 13.12
CA THR A 307 -4.30 -6.32 13.25
C THR A 307 -5.12 -7.06 12.20
N VAL A 308 -4.46 -7.95 11.46
CA VAL A 308 -5.09 -8.82 10.46
C VAL A 308 -4.81 -10.30 10.76
N GLU A 309 -5.78 -11.17 10.52
CA GLU A 309 -5.55 -12.62 10.43
C GLU A 309 -5.05 -12.96 9.03
N LEU A 310 -3.87 -13.54 8.97
CA LEU A 310 -3.31 -14.14 7.78
C LEU A 310 -3.77 -15.60 7.70
N THR A 311 -4.28 -16.00 6.55
CA THR A 311 -4.37 -17.40 6.14
C THR A 311 -3.59 -17.62 4.85
N LEU A 312 -2.68 -18.59 4.84
CA LEU A 312 -2.06 -19.15 3.65
C LEU A 312 -2.67 -20.53 3.39
N SER A 313 -3.21 -20.76 2.19
CA SER A 313 -3.80 -22.06 1.81
C SER A 313 -3.23 -22.54 0.49
N LEU A 314 -2.87 -23.82 0.41
CA LEU A 314 -2.45 -24.47 -0.82
C LEU A 314 -3.64 -25.11 -1.53
N GLU A 315 -3.87 -24.72 -2.77
CA GLU A 315 -4.97 -25.16 -3.60
C GLU A 315 -4.45 -25.80 -4.90
N GLU A 316 -5.21 -26.76 -5.43
CA GLU A 316 -4.87 -27.40 -6.70
C GLU A 316 -5.17 -26.44 -7.88
N PRO A 317 -4.38 -26.49 -8.98
CA PRO A 317 -3.30 -27.44 -9.23
C PRO A 317 -1.92 -27.07 -8.63
N ALA A 318 -1.67 -25.78 -8.38
CA ALA A 318 -0.39 -25.28 -7.87
C ALA A 318 -0.57 -23.81 -7.43
N GLU A 319 -1.49 -23.57 -6.50
CA GLU A 319 -1.89 -22.22 -6.11
C GLU A 319 -1.71 -21.98 -4.60
N VAL A 320 -1.33 -20.75 -4.26
CA VAL A 320 -1.25 -20.28 -2.89
C VAL A 320 -2.23 -19.13 -2.73
N LEU A 321 -3.31 -19.35 -1.97
CA LEU A 321 -4.24 -18.30 -1.61
C LEU A 321 -3.79 -17.63 -0.32
N VAL A 322 -3.53 -16.33 -0.40
CA VAL A 322 -3.32 -15.45 0.75
C VAL A 322 -4.61 -14.72 1.04
N THR A 323 -5.09 -14.87 2.28
CA THR A 323 -6.27 -14.18 2.79
C THR A 323 -5.88 -13.35 4.00
N LEU A 324 -6.24 -12.07 4.01
CA LEU A 324 -6.01 -11.12 5.09
C LEU A 324 -7.37 -10.66 5.60
N ARG A 325 -7.76 -11.10 6.80
CA ARG A 325 -9.00 -10.70 7.45
C ARG A 325 -8.71 -9.64 8.51
N PRO A 326 -9.18 -8.40 8.36
CA PRO A 326 -9.03 -7.37 9.38
C PRO A 326 -9.78 -7.74 10.67
N ILE A 327 -9.13 -7.66 11.83
CA ILE A 327 -9.73 -7.89 13.17
C ILE A 327 -9.90 -6.57 13.92
N LEU A 328 -8.84 -5.76 13.93
CA LEU A 328 -8.77 -4.45 14.55
C LEU A 328 -8.19 -3.51 13.49
N PRO A 329 -9.00 -2.99 12.56
CA PRO A 329 -8.50 -2.16 11.48
C PRO A 329 -7.93 -0.86 12.07
N GLY A 330 -6.69 -0.55 11.74
CA GLY A 330 -6.14 0.78 11.96
C GLY A 330 -6.84 1.76 11.04
N ARG A 331 -7.20 2.94 11.55
CA ARG A 331 -7.75 3.99 10.71
C ARG A 331 -6.68 4.45 9.71
N ARG A 332 -7.10 4.76 8.48
CA ARG A 332 -6.35 5.52 7.47
C ARG A 332 -5.14 4.82 6.85
N ALA A 333 -4.99 3.52 7.07
CA ALA A 333 -3.76 2.84 6.72
C ALA A 333 -3.81 2.09 5.38
N THR A 334 -2.64 1.93 4.76
CA THR A 334 -2.41 0.99 3.66
C THR A 334 -1.66 -0.22 4.20
N LEU A 335 -1.93 -1.39 3.62
CA LEU A 335 -1.25 -2.63 3.97
C LEU A 335 -0.49 -3.15 2.76
N ALA A 336 0.83 -2.96 2.76
CA ALA A 336 1.73 -3.56 1.77
C ALA A 336 2.07 -5.00 2.20
N TYR A 337 1.18 -5.94 1.90
CA TYR A 337 1.37 -7.35 2.22
C TYR A 337 0.57 -8.25 1.27
N PRO A 338 1.09 -9.39 0.77
CA PRO A 338 2.44 -9.89 0.97
C PRO A 338 3.52 -8.97 0.41
N ASN A 339 4.74 -9.18 0.87
CA ASN A 339 5.89 -8.41 0.40
C ASN A 339 6.10 -8.60 -1.11
N PRO A 340 6.72 -7.63 -1.79
CA PRO A 340 7.07 -7.75 -3.20
C PRO A 340 7.88 -9.02 -3.48
N LEU A 341 7.58 -9.65 -4.61
CA LEU A 341 8.28 -10.86 -5.05
C LEU A 341 9.61 -10.48 -5.70
N LEU A 342 10.64 -11.27 -5.38
CA LEU A 342 11.88 -11.30 -6.13
C LEU A 342 11.73 -12.22 -7.35
N PRO A 343 12.30 -11.85 -8.50
CA PRO A 343 12.39 -12.77 -9.63
C PRO A 343 13.31 -13.95 -9.30
N SER A 344 13.01 -15.11 -9.90
CA SER A 344 13.82 -16.33 -9.75
C SER A 344 15.23 -16.17 -10.33
N SER A 345 15.38 -15.31 -11.33
CA SER A 345 16.65 -14.99 -11.99
C SER A 345 16.62 -13.58 -12.59
N GLU A 346 17.78 -13.08 -12.98
CA GLU A 346 17.92 -11.83 -13.75
C GLU A 346 17.31 -11.89 -15.16
N ASN A 347 17.09 -13.08 -15.71
CA ASN A 347 16.50 -13.29 -17.03
C ASN A 347 14.97 -13.30 -17.02
N ALA A 348 14.36 -13.17 -15.84
CA ALA A 348 12.91 -13.11 -15.73
C ALA A 348 12.36 -11.84 -16.42
N GLU A 349 11.12 -11.93 -16.85
CA GLU A 349 10.33 -10.85 -17.40
C GLU A 349 9.14 -10.56 -16.48
N PHE A 350 8.86 -9.28 -16.29
CA PHE A 350 7.68 -8.77 -15.61
C PHE A 350 6.53 -8.66 -16.61
N VAL A 351 5.43 -9.35 -16.30
CA VAL A 351 4.17 -9.31 -17.04
C VAL A 351 3.26 -8.28 -16.38
N MET A 352 3.02 -7.18 -17.07
CA MET A 352 2.25 -6.04 -16.56
C MET A 352 1.02 -5.82 -17.45
N PRO A 353 -0.22 -6.02 -16.98
CA PRO A 353 -1.43 -5.73 -17.77
C PRO A 353 -1.77 -4.24 -17.73
N ALA A 354 -0.80 -3.40 -18.13
CA ALA A 354 -0.96 -1.96 -18.29
C ALA A 354 -1.38 -1.64 -19.72
N ASP A 355 -2.45 -0.84 -19.87
CA ASP A 355 -3.19 -0.73 -21.13
C ASP A 355 -3.45 -2.15 -21.71
N GLU A 356 -3.07 -2.43 -22.95
CA GLU A 356 -3.21 -3.76 -23.58
C GLU A 356 -2.34 -4.84 -22.91
N GLY A 357 -1.19 -4.45 -22.34
CA GLY A 357 -0.23 -5.33 -21.68
C GLY A 357 1.21 -5.12 -22.16
N VAL A 358 2.16 -5.27 -21.25
CA VAL A 358 3.60 -5.12 -21.49
C VAL A 358 4.36 -6.29 -20.85
N LEU A 359 5.36 -6.79 -21.58
CA LEU A 359 6.36 -7.72 -21.08
C LEU A 359 7.70 -6.98 -21.01
N LEU A 360 8.33 -6.96 -19.85
CA LEU A 360 9.56 -6.20 -19.61
C LEU A 360 10.61 -7.09 -18.95
N PRO A 361 11.87 -7.10 -19.40
CA PRO A 361 12.95 -7.68 -18.61
C PRO A 361 12.95 -7.07 -17.19
N VAL A 362 13.11 -7.89 -16.16
CA VAL A 362 13.12 -7.39 -14.77
C VAL A 362 14.27 -6.42 -14.51
N THR A 363 15.29 -6.40 -15.37
CA THR A 363 16.41 -5.46 -15.33
C THR A 363 16.08 -4.07 -15.87
N SER A 364 14.86 -3.83 -16.38
CA SER A 364 14.41 -2.54 -16.94
C SER A 364 14.14 -1.45 -15.90
N VAL A 365 14.98 -1.35 -14.87
CA VAL A 365 14.83 -0.45 -13.72
C VAL A 365 14.99 1.04 -14.06
N ASP A 366 15.57 1.34 -15.22
CA ASP A 366 15.83 2.71 -15.69
C ASP A 366 14.64 3.30 -16.44
N PHE A 367 13.54 2.55 -16.61
CA PHE A 367 12.33 3.07 -17.24
C PHE A 367 11.42 3.73 -16.18
N PRO A 368 11.39 5.07 -16.06
CA PRO A 368 10.80 5.73 -14.88
C PRO A 368 9.29 5.52 -14.76
N ARG A 369 8.62 5.24 -15.89
CA ARG A 369 7.16 4.99 -15.94
C ARG A 369 6.75 3.62 -15.41
N VAL A 370 7.69 2.71 -15.10
CA VAL A 370 7.41 1.37 -14.57
C VAL A 370 7.50 1.32 -13.04
N LEU A 371 8.23 2.23 -12.41
CA LEU A 371 8.30 2.30 -10.95
C LEU A 371 7.14 3.13 -10.40
N GLY A 372 6.48 2.63 -9.36
CA GLY A 372 5.41 3.36 -8.67
C GLY A 372 4.25 2.50 -8.22
N ASN A 373 3.14 3.16 -7.91
CA ASN A 373 1.89 2.52 -7.52
C ASN A 373 0.85 2.69 -8.63
N TYR A 374 0.23 1.58 -9.03
CA TYR A 374 -0.75 1.54 -10.11
C TYR A 374 -2.09 1.09 -9.55
N SER A 375 -3.10 1.96 -9.70
CA SER A 375 -4.49 1.63 -9.42
C SER A 375 -5.11 0.84 -10.59
N TYR A 376 -6.26 0.23 -10.32
CA TYR A 376 -7.10 -0.38 -11.34
C TYR A 376 -7.76 0.70 -12.23
N GLN A 377 -7.12 1.04 -13.35
CA GLN A 377 -7.57 2.09 -14.29
C GLN A 377 -6.82 2.02 -15.62
N GLN A 378 -7.24 2.80 -16.64
CA GLN A 378 -6.64 2.80 -17.97
C GLN A 378 -5.15 3.13 -17.95
N HIS A 379 -4.73 4.19 -17.25
CA HIS A 379 -3.31 4.55 -17.11
C HIS A 379 -2.59 3.78 -15.98
N GLY A 380 -3.16 2.68 -15.53
CA GLY A 380 -2.67 1.81 -14.46
C GLY A 380 -2.68 0.36 -14.91
N PHE A 381 -3.22 -0.53 -14.08
CA PHE A 381 -3.42 -1.93 -14.45
C PHE A 381 -4.87 -2.13 -14.87
N LEU A 382 -5.11 -2.60 -16.09
CA LEU A 382 -6.45 -2.92 -16.60
C LEU A 382 -7.00 -4.24 -16.09
N MET A 383 -6.14 -5.10 -15.56
CA MET A 383 -6.52 -6.36 -14.95
C MET A 383 -5.83 -6.49 -13.60
N PRO A 384 -6.51 -7.02 -12.56
CA PRO A 384 -5.99 -7.01 -11.20
C PRO A 384 -5.00 -8.17 -10.97
N TRP A 385 -3.97 -8.27 -11.81
CA TRP A 385 -2.92 -9.26 -11.68
C TRP A 385 -1.58 -8.76 -12.23
N PHE A 386 -0.50 -9.44 -11.87
CA PHE A 386 0.80 -9.34 -12.56
C PHE A 386 1.49 -10.70 -12.57
N GLY A 387 2.60 -10.80 -13.27
CA GLY A 387 3.42 -12.02 -13.23
C GLY A 387 4.91 -11.78 -13.36
N LEU A 388 5.68 -12.77 -12.92
CA LEU A 388 7.09 -12.93 -13.22
C LEU A 388 7.24 -14.22 -14.02
N VAL A 389 7.81 -14.14 -15.21
CA VAL A 389 7.93 -15.27 -16.14
C VAL A 389 9.38 -15.45 -16.58
N GLU A 390 9.82 -16.69 -16.72
CA GLU A 390 11.12 -17.06 -17.28
C GLU A 390 10.88 -18.17 -18.32
N GLY A 391 10.85 -17.77 -19.59
CA GLY A 391 10.43 -18.64 -20.69
C GLY A 391 8.98 -19.10 -20.52
N GLU A 392 8.78 -20.41 -20.34
CA GLU A 392 7.43 -20.97 -20.17
C GLU A 392 6.96 -21.02 -18.71
N ARG A 393 7.83 -20.79 -17.74
CA ARG A 393 7.55 -20.96 -16.31
C ARG A 393 7.35 -19.62 -15.64
N GLY A 394 6.57 -19.56 -14.57
CA GLY A 394 6.40 -18.30 -13.86
C GLY A 394 5.45 -18.34 -12.68
N LEU A 395 5.31 -17.19 -12.04
CA LEU A 395 4.41 -16.95 -10.93
C LEU A 395 3.50 -15.78 -11.27
N MET A 396 2.20 -16.00 -11.23
CA MET A 396 1.18 -14.96 -11.38
C MET A 396 0.65 -14.57 -10.00
N ALA A 397 0.51 -13.29 -9.70
CA ALA A 397 -0.24 -12.79 -8.55
C ALA A 397 -1.57 -12.21 -9.03
N LEU A 398 -2.70 -12.79 -8.61
CA LEU A 398 -4.06 -12.38 -8.94
C LEU A 398 -4.76 -11.83 -7.70
N ALA A 399 -5.10 -10.54 -7.69
CA ALA A 399 -5.93 -9.98 -6.63
C ALA A 399 -7.41 -10.36 -6.87
N GLU A 400 -7.96 -11.21 -5.98
CA GLU A 400 -9.36 -11.65 -6.06
C GLU A 400 -10.33 -10.60 -5.52
N THR A 401 -9.83 -9.67 -4.70
CA THR A 401 -10.57 -8.54 -4.13
C THR A 401 -9.96 -7.21 -4.59
N PRO A 402 -10.20 -6.79 -5.86
CA PRO A 402 -9.40 -5.75 -6.50
C PRO A 402 -9.83 -4.31 -6.20
N ASP A 403 -10.99 -4.09 -5.58
CA ASP A 403 -11.59 -2.76 -5.54
C ASP A 403 -10.78 -1.74 -4.71
N ASP A 404 -10.00 -2.22 -3.74
CA ASP A 404 -9.04 -1.40 -2.97
C ASP A 404 -7.60 -1.96 -3.08
N VAL A 405 -7.19 -2.41 -4.26
CA VAL A 405 -5.80 -2.82 -4.52
C VAL A 405 -5.04 -1.77 -5.32
N GLN A 406 -3.76 -1.60 -4.97
CA GLN A 406 -2.74 -1.00 -5.82
C GLN A 406 -1.62 -2.02 -6.05
N PHE A 407 -1.06 -2.00 -7.24
CA PHE A 407 0.15 -2.74 -7.55
C PHE A 407 1.34 -1.80 -7.40
N ASN A 408 2.27 -2.17 -6.52
CA ASN A 408 3.53 -1.46 -6.40
C ASN A 408 4.57 -2.16 -7.26
N VAL A 409 5.35 -1.40 -8.03
CA VAL A 409 6.54 -1.90 -8.71
C VAL A 409 7.73 -1.16 -8.15
N GLY A 410 8.46 -1.84 -7.27
CA GLY A 410 9.69 -1.34 -6.68
C GLY A 410 10.92 -1.83 -7.43
N LYS A 411 12.10 -1.47 -6.92
CA LYS A 411 13.37 -2.05 -7.37
C LYS A 411 14.22 -2.47 -6.19
N THR A 412 15.01 -3.52 -6.38
CA THR A 412 16.00 -3.98 -5.40
C THR A 412 17.23 -4.54 -6.11
N GLN A 413 18.24 -4.92 -5.34
CA GLN A 413 19.42 -5.62 -5.84
C GLN A 413 19.15 -7.14 -5.80
N TRP A 414 19.00 -7.76 -6.96
CA TRP A 414 19.04 -9.19 -7.10
C TRP A 414 20.47 -9.69 -6.87
N ARG A 415 20.60 -10.79 -6.14
CA ARG A 415 21.86 -11.48 -5.92
C ARG A 415 21.63 -12.96 -6.20
N PRO A 416 22.54 -13.64 -6.92
CA PRO A 416 22.53 -15.09 -6.94
C PRO A 416 22.65 -15.59 -5.49
N GLU A 417 21.89 -16.62 -5.10
CA GLU A 417 22.09 -17.30 -3.81
C GLU A 417 23.58 -17.65 -3.61
N PRO A 418 24.10 -17.65 -2.37
CA PRO A 418 25.54 -17.66 -2.13
C PRO A 418 26.20 -18.91 -2.71
N ARG A 419 26.99 -18.73 -3.78
CA ARG A 419 27.98 -19.73 -4.20
C ARG A 419 29.17 -19.66 -3.26
N GLN A 420 29.21 -20.62 -2.33
CA GLN A 420 30.34 -20.97 -1.45
C GLN A 420 30.86 -19.86 -0.51
N VAL A 421 31.20 -20.29 0.71
CA VAL A 421 31.90 -19.47 1.69
C VAL A 421 33.27 -19.07 1.13
N GLY A 422 33.56 -17.77 1.04
CA GLY A 422 34.88 -17.24 0.66
C GLY A 422 34.96 -16.48 -0.67
N VAL A 423 33.86 -16.32 -1.41
CA VAL A 423 33.81 -15.46 -2.61
C VAL A 423 33.30 -14.08 -2.22
N GLU A 424 34.02 -13.02 -2.63
CA GLU A 424 33.57 -11.63 -2.45
C GLU A 424 32.15 -11.46 -2.99
N ALA A 425 31.28 -10.81 -2.22
CA ALA A 425 29.89 -10.58 -2.62
C ALA A 425 29.88 -9.78 -3.94
N SER A 426 29.42 -10.39 -5.03
CA SER A 426 29.23 -9.69 -6.30
C SER A 426 28.32 -8.49 -6.08
N ALA A 427 28.59 -7.38 -6.78
CA ALA A 427 27.64 -6.27 -6.86
C ALA A 427 26.30 -6.85 -7.33
N GLY A 428 25.23 -6.60 -6.58
CA GLY A 428 23.90 -7.06 -6.97
C GLY A 428 23.47 -6.41 -8.30
N MET A 429 22.55 -7.05 -9.02
CA MET A 429 21.96 -6.50 -10.23
C MET A 429 20.62 -5.85 -9.88
N PRO A 430 20.35 -4.60 -10.29
CA PRO A 430 19.07 -3.98 -9.99
C PRO A 430 17.96 -4.65 -10.80
N VAL A 431 16.89 -5.05 -10.12
CA VAL A 431 15.71 -5.68 -10.72
C VAL A 431 14.42 -5.07 -10.21
N LEU A 432 13.37 -5.15 -11.03
CA LEU A 432 11.99 -4.82 -10.69
C LEU A 432 11.40 -5.85 -9.72
N THR A 433 10.62 -5.37 -8.77
CA THR A 433 9.99 -6.21 -7.73
C THR A 433 8.52 -5.81 -7.56
N PRO A 434 7.60 -6.54 -8.22
CA PRO A 434 6.18 -6.23 -8.12
C PRO A 434 5.59 -6.76 -6.81
N GLY A 435 4.65 -6.00 -6.25
CA GLY A 435 3.96 -6.31 -5.01
C GLY A 435 2.53 -5.77 -4.99
N VAL A 436 1.78 -6.14 -3.96
CA VAL A 436 0.41 -5.68 -3.73
C VAL A 436 0.37 -4.74 -2.53
N VAL A 437 -0.45 -3.70 -2.64
CA VAL A 437 -0.74 -2.75 -1.57
C VAL A 437 -2.25 -2.64 -1.44
N TRP A 438 -2.78 -2.98 -0.27
CA TRP A 438 -4.20 -2.84 0.04
C TRP A 438 -4.48 -1.46 0.59
N LEU A 439 -5.40 -0.75 -0.05
CA LEU A 439 -5.86 0.56 0.39
C LEU A 439 -6.92 0.41 1.49
N SER A 440 -7.07 1.45 2.30
CA SER A 440 -8.27 1.61 3.11
C SER A 440 -9.47 1.87 2.21
N SER A 441 -10.61 1.34 2.63
CA SER A 441 -11.93 1.62 2.09
C SER A 441 -12.64 2.54 3.07
N ARG A 442 -12.86 3.80 2.72
CA ARG A 442 -13.53 4.80 3.58
C ARG A 442 -12.95 4.79 5.00
N ASP A 443 -11.64 5.03 5.07
CA ASP A 443 -10.78 5.07 6.25
C ASP A 443 -10.44 3.74 6.95
N ASP A 444 -10.99 2.60 6.55
CA ASP A 444 -10.75 1.32 7.25
C ASP A 444 -10.39 0.18 6.28
N LEU A 445 -9.67 -0.84 6.75
CA LEU A 445 -9.61 -2.13 6.05
C LEU A 445 -10.95 -2.87 6.28
N ARG A 446 -11.99 -2.49 5.53
CA ARG A 446 -13.39 -2.87 5.81
C ARG A 446 -13.73 -4.34 5.56
N TYR A 447 -13.00 -4.99 4.66
CA TYR A 447 -13.29 -6.35 4.23
C TYR A 447 -12.02 -7.14 3.97
N GLU A 448 -12.20 -8.45 3.86
CA GLU A 448 -11.14 -9.41 3.61
C GLU A 448 -10.39 -9.09 2.31
N ARG A 449 -9.06 -9.15 2.35
CA ARG A 449 -8.20 -8.97 1.17
C ARG A 449 -7.66 -10.33 0.71
N ARG A 450 -7.75 -10.61 -0.58
CA ARG A 450 -7.33 -11.89 -1.16
C ARG A 450 -6.43 -11.69 -2.37
N VAL A 451 -5.24 -12.28 -2.31
CA VAL A 451 -4.35 -12.44 -3.45
C VAL A 451 -3.97 -13.89 -3.61
N ARG A 452 -4.03 -14.37 -4.84
CA ARG A 452 -3.71 -15.74 -5.22
C ARG A 452 -2.45 -15.77 -6.05
N PHE A 453 -1.48 -16.55 -5.63
CA PHE A 453 -0.31 -16.86 -6.43
C PHE A 453 -0.55 -18.15 -7.21
N CYS A 454 -0.46 -18.09 -8.54
CA CYS A 454 -0.61 -19.24 -9.44
C CYS A 454 0.76 -19.61 -10.00
N VAL A 455 1.26 -20.80 -9.64
CA VAL A 455 2.57 -21.31 -10.07
C VAL A 455 2.42 -22.06 -11.39
N LEU A 456 3.09 -21.59 -12.44
CA LEU A 456 3.02 -22.12 -13.79
C LEU A 456 4.35 -22.81 -14.15
N ASP A 457 4.28 -24.09 -14.50
CA ASP A 457 5.41 -24.88 -15.00
C ASP A 457 5.55 -24.84 -16.53
N ARG A 458 4.57 -24.27 -17.23
CA ARG A 458 4.55 -24.13 -18.69
C ARG A 458 3.56 -23.07 -19.19
N GLY A 459 3.73 -22.65 -20.45
CA GLY A 459 2.80 -21.77 -21.18
C GLY A 459 2.97 -20.25 -20.98
N GLY A 460 3.92 -19.82 -20.13
CA GLY A 460 4.34 -18.44 -19.98
C GLY A 460 3.21 -17.45 -19.66
N TYR A 461 3.33 -16.21 -20.12
CA TYR A 461 2.32 -15.16 -19.86
C TYR A 461 0.94 -15.50 -20.47
N VAL A 462 0.88 -16.30 -21.54
CA VAL A 462 -0.39 -16.74 -22.15
C VAL A 462 -1.17 -17.63 -21.18
N ALA A 463 -0.50 -18.49 -20.43
CA ALA A 463 -1.13 -19.29 -19.38
C ALA A 463 -1.66 -18.41 -18.24
N MET A 464 -0.94 -17.35 -17.86
CA MET A 464 -1.41 -16.34 -16.88
C MET A 464 -2.71 -15.66 -17.34
N ALA A 465 -2.73 -15.18 -18.59
CA ALA A 465 -3.92 -14.54 -19.16
C ALA A 465 -5.12 -15.51 -19.22
N LYS A 466 -4.90 -16.77 -19.61
CA LYS A 466 -5.94 -17.82 -19.58
C LYS A 466 -6.42 -18.13 -18.17
N ARG A 467 -5.52 -18.11 -17.18
CA ARG A 467 -5.88 -18.32 -15.77
C ARG A 467 -6.75 -17.19 -15.22
N TYR A 468 -6.45 -15.94 -15.57
CA TYR A 468 -7.33 -14.80 -15.25
C TYR A 468 -8.68 -14.91 -15.95
N ARG A 469 -8.70 -15.28 -17.24
CA ARG A 469 -9.95 -15.53 -17.96
C ARG A 469 -10.80 -16.60 -17.27
N LYS A 470 -10.20 -17.71 -16.85
CA LYS A 470 -10.89 -18.75 -16.08
C LYS A 470 -11.50 -18.19 -14.80
N PHE A 471 -10.77 -17.37 -14.04
CA PHE A 471 -11.31 -16.69 -12.86
C PHE A 471 -12.54 -15.82 -13.18
N LEU A 472 -12.53 -15.08 -14.29
CA LEU A 472 -13.70 -14.31 -14.73
C LEU A 472 -14.88 -15.20 -15.10
N VAL A 473 -14.64 -16.34 -15.75
CA VAL A 473 -15.69 -17.33 -16.09
C VAL A 473 -16.29 -17.92 -14.83
N ASP A 474 -15.45 -18.43 -13.92
CA ASP A 474 -15.89 -19.08 -12.69
C ASP A 474 -16.65 -18.10 -11.77
N SER A 475 -16.31 -16.80 -11.81
CA SER A 475 -17.00 -15.75 -11.06
C SER A 475 -18.21 -15.14 -11.79
N GLY A 476 -18.59 -15.64 -12.97
CA GLY A 476 -19.74 -15.14 -13.73
C GLY A 476 -19.58 -13.74 -14.34
N ARG A 477 -18.36 -13.19 -14.35
CA ARG A 477 -18.03 -11.86 -14.88
C ARG A 477 -17.57 -11.88 -16.34
N PHE A 478 -17.25 -13.06 -16.87
CA PHE A 478 -16.84 -13.21 -18.25
C PHE A 478 -18.06 -13.22 -19.18
N ARG A 479 -18.18 -12.18 -20.02
CA ARG A 479 -19.26 -12.06 -21.00
C ARG A 479 -18.72 -11.88 -22.42
N THR A 480 -19.08 -12.77 -23.32
CA THR A 480 -18.62 -12.77 -24.70
C THR A 480 -19.37 -11.75 -25.57
N LEU A 481 -18.72 -11.33 -26.66
CA LEU A 481 -19.39 -10.53 -27.70
C LEU A 481 -20.55 -11.31 -28.36
N ALA A 482 -20.46 -12.64 -28.45
CA ALA A 482 -21.53 -13.47 -29.01
C ALA A 482 -22.79 -13.44 -28.12
N GLU A 483 -22.65 -13.56 -26.81
CA GLU A 483 -23.78 -13.42 -25.87
C GLU A 483 -24.36 -12.01 -25.90
N LYS A 484 -23.51 -10.98 -25.98
CA LYS A 484 -23.95 -9.59 -26.13
C LYS A 484 -24.71 -9.38 -27.45
N ALA A 485 -24.27 -10.00 -28.55
CA ALA A 485 -24.93 -9.91 -29.85
C ALA A 485 -26.27 -10.68 -29.92
N LYS A 486 -26.46 -11.73 -29.11
CA LYS A 486 -27.77 -12.39 -28.96
C LYS A 486 -28.80 -11.46 -28.28
N GLU A 487 -28.36 -10.68 -27.29
CA GLU A 487 -29.22 -9.70 -26.60
C GLU A 487 -29.43 -8.44 -27.46
N LEU A 488 -28.36 -7.89 -28.04
CA LEU A 488 -28.36 -6.68 -28.85
C LEU A 488 -27.76 -6.97 -30.25
N PRO A 489 -28.59 -7.25 -31.27
CA PRO A 489 -28.12 -7.65 -32.60
C PRO A 489 -27.16 -6.65 -33.27
N ASN A 490 -27.27 -5.35 -32.96
CA ASN A 490 -26.35 -4.35 -33.49
C ASN A 490 -24.89 -4.57 -33.05
N VAL A 491 -24.61 -5.29 -31.96
CA VAL A 491 -23.24 -5.65 -31.55
C VAL A 491 -22.56 -6.47 -32.64
N GLY A 492 -23.29 -7.35 -33.32
CA GLY A 492 -22.77 -8.14 -34.43
C GLY A 492 -22.32 -7.30 -35.63
N LYS A 493 -22.86 -6.09 -35.79
CA LYS A 493 -22.46 -5.16 -36.86
C LYS A 493 -21.09 -4.52 -36.61
N LEU A 494 -20.57 -4.58 -35.38
CA LEU A 494 -19.26 -4.03 -35.04
C LEU A 494 -18.09 -4.89 -35.53
N LEU A 495 -18.32 -6.17 -35.87
CA LEU A 495 -17.28 -7.04 -36.41
C LEU A 495 -16.76 -6.50 -37.75
N GLY A 496 -15.50 -6.09 -37.80
CA GLY A 496 -14.88 -5.47 -38.97
C GLY A 496 -15.38 -4.05 -39.26
N ALA A 497 -16.07 -3.40 -38.32
CA ALA A 497 -16.48 -2.02 -38.44
C ALA A 497 -15.32 -1.07 -38.12
N ILE A 498 -15.21 0.03 -38.87
CA ILE A 498 -14.35 1.15 -38.47
C ILE A 498 -15.09 2.04 -37.46
N ALA A 499 -14.40 2.49 -36.42
CA ALA A 499 -14.92 3.53 -35.53
C ALA A 499 -14.57 4.90 -36.11
N LEU A 500 -15.58 5.71 -36.47
CA LEU A 500 -15.38 7.00 -37.11
C LEU A 500 -16.05 8.12 -36.34
N TYR A 501 -15.28 9.14 -35.98
CA TYR A 501 -15.76 10.42 -35.46
C TYR A 501 -15.82 11.46 -36.59
N ASP A 502 -17.03 11.80 -37.02
CA ASP A 502 -17.28 12.70 -38.14
C ASP A 502 -17.63 14.11 -37.64
N HIS A 503 -16.61 14.99 -37.67
CA HIS A 503 -16.73 16.40 -37.28
C HIS A 503 -17.06 17.34 -38.47
N SER A 504 -17.43 16.80 -39.64
CA SER A 504 -17.72 17.62 -40.84
C SER A 504 -19.00 18.47 -40.73
N GLY A 505 -19.84 18.22 -39.72
CA GLY A 505 -21.08 18.96 -39.49
C GLY A 505 -22.10 18.82 -40.63
N ALA A 506 -23.05 19.76 -40.73
CA ALA A 506 -24.11 19.76 -41.75
C ALA A 506 -23.58 19.95 -43.19
N LYS A 507 -22.34 20.42 -43.35
CA LYS A 507 -21.68 20.55 -44.67
C LYS A 507 -21.16 19.21 -45.22
N GLY A 508 -21.23 18.13 -44.42
CA GLY A 508 -20.46 16.91 -44.61
C GLY A 508 -20.86 16.01 -45.79
N GLY A 509 -19.85 15.32 -46.36
CA GLY A 509 -19.98 14.27 -47.39
C GLY A 509 -19.22 12.97 -47.06
N VAL A 510 -18.67 12.84 -45.85
CA VAL A 510 -17.89 11.66 -45.44
C VAL A 510 -18.74 10.41 -45.42
N LEU A 511 -19.97 10.48 -44.88
CA LEU A 511 -20.91 9.35 -44.89
C LEU A 511 -21.18 8.88 -46.33
N ASP A 512 -21.46 9.82 -47.22
CA ASP A 512 -21.78 9.53 -48.63
C ASP A 512 -20.58 8.97 -49.38
N TRP A 513 -19.39 9.54 -49.13
CA TRP A 513 -18.14 9.03 -49.66
C TRP A 513 -17.88 7.60 -49.19
N MET A 514 -18.08 7.30 -47.91
CA MET A 514 -17.88 5.94 -47.38
C MET A 514 -18.83 4.94 -48.04
N ILE A 515 -20.11 5.30 -48.17
CA ILE A 515 -21.12 4.46 -48.83
C ILE A 515 -20.74 4.24 -50.30
N ALA A 516 -20.41 5.31 -51.03
CA ALA A 516 -20.05 5.25 -52.44
C ALA A 516 -18.77 4.43 -52.70
N ASN A 517 -17.84 4.41 -51.75
CA ASN A 517 -16.59 3.65 -51.83
C ASN A 517 -16.69 2.24 -51.20
N GLY A 518 -17.90 1.77 -50.89
CA GLY A 518 -18.14 0.39 -50.51
C GLY A 518 -17.75 0.03 -49.08
N ILE A 519 -17.65 1.00 -48.17
CA ILE A 519 -17.54 0.69 -46.73
C ILE A 519 -18.88 0.09 -46.28
N ARG A 520 -18.85 -1.11 -45.72
CA ARG A 520 -20.06 -1.88 -45.38
C ARG A 520 -20.42 -1.87 -43.90
N ARG A 521 -19.49 -1.47 -43.02
CA ARG A 521 -19.65 -1.49 -41.57
C ARG A 521 -18.87 -0.33 -40.94
N ALA A 522 -19.54 0.45 -40.12
CA ALA A 522 -18.92 1.49 -39.31
C ALA A 522 -19.69 1.65 -37.99
N LEU A 523 -18.97 1.98 -36.92
CA LEU A 523 -19.51 2.66 -35.77
C LEU A 523 -19.34 4.17 -36.04
N TYR A 524 -20.43 4.79 -36.48
CA TYR A 524 -20.46 6.13 -37.02
C TYR A 524 -20.92 7.13 -35.96
N TYR A 525 -19.99 7.93 -35.46
CA TYR A 525 -20.24 9.05 -34.56
C TYR A 525 -20.30 10.34 -35.39
N GLY A 526 -21.44 10.64 -36.01
CA GLY A 526 -21.59 11.83 -36.83
C GLY A 526 -22.97 12.47 -36.70
N SER A 527 -22.99 13.80 -36.68
CA SER A 527 -24.15 14.71 -36.73
C SER A 527 -25.33 14.43 -35.78
N PRO A 528 -25.87 15.42 -35.06
CA PRO A 528 -27.15 15.30 -34.34
C PRO A 528 -28.37 15.22 -35.29
N ASP A 529 -28.17 14.95 -36.58
CA ASP A 529 -29.20 14.92 -37.63
C ASP A 529 -29.76 13.51 -37.81
N LYS A 530 -31.06 13.38 -37.55
CA LYS A 530 -31.80 12.13 -37.68
C LYS A 530 -31.74 11.53 -39.08
N ALA A 531 -31.92 12.32 -40.13
CA ALA A 531 -31.99 11.81 -41.50
C ALA A 531 -30.65 11.22 -41.95
N ARG A 532 -29.55 11.86 -41.54
CA ARG A 532 -28.20 11.36 -41.79
C ARG A 532 -27.92 10.06 -41.04
N ASN A 533 -28.37 9.96 -39.78
CA ASN A 533 -28.22 8.74 -39.00
C ASN A 533 -29.10 7.60 -39.54
N GLU A 534 -30.31 7.89 -40.02
CA GLU A 534 -31.14 6.90 -40.72
C GLU A 534 -30.49 6.42 -42.02
N LYS A 535 -29.85 7.31 -42.79
CA LYS A 535 -29.05 6.93 -43.97
C LYS A 535 -27.87 6.02 -43.60
N ALA A 536 -27.15 6.31 -42.51
CA ALA A 536 -26.07 5.47 -42.01
C ALA A 536 -26.57 4.08 -41.57
N LEU A 537 -27.72 4.03 -40.86
CA LEU A 537 -28.35 2.77 -40.47
C LEU A 537 -28.77 1.94 -41.69
N ALA A 538 -29.33 2.58 -42.72
CA ALA A 538 -29.71 1.91 -43.97
C ALA A 538 -28.49 1.35 -44.73
N ALA A 539 -27.32 2.00 -44.61
CA ALA A 539 -26.05 1.51 -45.15
C ALA A 539 -25.42 0.37 -44.33
N GLY A 540 -26.05 -0.07 -43.24
CA GLY A 540 -25.58 -1.16 -42.39
C GLY A 540 -24.67 -0.73 -41.25
N TYR A 541 -24.52 0.57 -40.99
CA TYR A 541 -23.69 1.09 -39.91
C TYR A 541 -24.42 1.05 -38.56
N VAL A 542 -23.68 1.30 -37.47
CA VAL A 542 -24.20 1.58 -36.13
C VAL A 542 -23.96 3.05 -35.84
N THR A 543 -25.02 3.79 -35.56
CA THR A 543 -24.94 5.23 -35.24
C THR A 543 -24.69 5.42 -33.75
N GLY A 544 -23.64 6.18 -33.42
CA GLY A 544 -23.20 6.43 -32.06
C GLY A 544 -23.16 7.91 -31.71
N ARG A 545 -23.09 8.20 -30.41
CA ARG A 545 -22.77 9.53 -29.90
C ARG A 545 -21.74 9.48 -28.79
N TYR A 546 -20.78 10.40 -28.84
CA TYR A 546 -19.92 10.75 -27.70
C TYR A 546 -20.77 11.51 -26.67
N ASP A 547 -20.72 11.07 -25.43
CA ASP A 547 -21.47 11.63 -24.32
C ASP A 547 -20.60 11.73 -23.07
N LEU A 548 -20.91 12.69 -22.20
CA LEU A 548 -20.12 12.99 -21.02
C LEU A 548 -21.05 13.35 -19.87
N TYR A 549 -20.98 12.57 -18.79
CA TYR A 549 -21.75 12.81 -17.56
C TYR A 549 -20.85 13.08 -16.35
N THR A 550 -19.53 13.00 -16.50
CA THR A 550 -18.60 13.19 -15.39
C THR A 550 -18.37 14.65 -15.05
N ASP A 551 -18.41 15.57 -16.00
CA ASP A 551 -18.07 16.97 -15.72
C ASP A 551 -19.29 17.78 -15.28
N ILE A 552 -19.16 18.47 -14.15
CA ILE A 552 -20.10 19.48 -13.64
C ILE A 552 -19.44 20.86 -13.78
N ALA A 553 -20.16 21.81 -14.38
CA ALA A 553 -19.69 23.17 -14.54
C ALA A 553 -19.69 23.91 -13.19
N THR A 554 -18.56 24.53 -12.84
CA THR A 554 -18.46 25.44 -11.68
C THR A 554 -19.15 26.77 -11.99
N PRO A 555 -19.45 27.61 -10.98
CA PRO A 555 -20.02 28.95 -11.21
C PRO A 555 -19.17 29.78 -12.19
N GLU A 556 -17.85 29.69 -12.10
CA GLU A 556 -16.91 30.39 -13.00
C GLU A 556 -17.03 29.89 -14.44
N LEU A 557 -17.20 28.57 -14.65
CA LEU A 557 -17.44 28.01 -15.98
C LEU A 557 -18.80 28.44 -16.55
N ILE A 558 -19.83 28.52 -15.70
CA ILE A 558 -21.16 28.98 -16.10
C ILE A 558 -21.12 30.48 -16.47
N GLU A 559 -20.36 31.30 -15.73
CA GLU A 559 -20.15 32.70 -16.09
C GLU A 559 -19.46 32.84 -17.45
N LEU A 560 -18.46 32.00 -17.72
CA LEU A 560 -17.73 31.99 -18.99
C LEU A 560 -18.58 31.49 -20.17
N TRP A 561 -19.34 30.40 -20.00
CA TRP A 561 -20.11 29.77 -21.07
C TRP A 561 -21.52 30.33 -21.25
N GLY A 562 -22.01 31.06 -20.25
CA GLY A 562 -23.40 31.43 -20.11
C GLY A 562 -24.27 30.28 -19.59
N PRO A 563 -25.57 30.53 -19.36
CA PRO A 563 -26.48 29.54 -18.83
C PRO A 563 -26.60 28.32 -19.78
N PRO A 564 -26.83 27.10 -19.25
CA PRO A 564 -27.00 25.91 -20.06
C PRO A 564 -28.15 26.04 -21.07
N LYS A 565 -27.85 25.93 -22.37
CA LYS A 565 -28.84 26.10 -23.47
C LYS A 565 -29.06 24.82 -24.27
N SER A 566 -28.03 24.01 -24.43
CA SER A 566 -28.10 22.73 -25.15
C SER A 566 -28.30 21.55 -24.21
N PRO A 567 -28.79 20.40 -24.70
CA PRO A 567 -28.77 19.16 -23.94
C PRO A 567 -27.38 18.79 -23.41
N ASN A 568 -26.30 19.14 -24.13
CA ASN A 568 -24.93 18.90 -23.67
C ASN A 568 -24.60 19.76 -22.44
N ASP A 569 -25.01 21.01 -22.44
CA ASP A 569 -24.78 21.91 -21.31
C ASP A 569 -25.59 21.49 -20.08
N GLN A 570 -26.82 21.00 -20.29
CA GLN A 570 -27.68 20.58 -19.19
C GLN A 570 -27.08 19.42 -18.37
N ARG A 571 -26.32 18.52 -18.99
CA ARG A 571 -25.62 17.43 -18.30
C ARG A 571 -24.52 17.89 -17.35
N ARG A 572 -24.07 19.15 -17.49
CA ARG A 572 -23.05 19.76 -16.64
C ARG A 572 -23.64 20.47 -15.42
N ILE A 573 -24.97 20.47 -15.26
CA ILE A 573 -25.65 21.01 -14.07
C ILE A 573 -25.49 20.03 -12.90
N GLY A 574 -25.22 20.54 -11.71
CA GLY A 574 -25.09 19.71 -10.50
C GLY A 574 -24.19 20.31 -9.42
N TYR A 575 -23.57 21.47 -9.66
CA TYR A 575 -22.67 22.09 -8.69
C TYR A 575 -23.44 22.73 -7.53
N PRO A 576 -22.95 22.61 -6.28
CA PRO A 576 -21.91 21.68 -5.82
C PRO A 576 -22.46 20.29 -5.46
N ASP A 577 -23.79 20.16 -5.37
CA ASP A 577 -24.48 19.06 -4.67
C ASP A 577 -24.25 17.66 -5.22
N GLU A 578 -24.01 17.52 -6.52
CA GLU A 578 -23.78 16.23 -7.19
C GLU A 578 -22.28 15.94 -7.41
N GLY A 579 -21.41 16.86 -6.97
CA GLY A 579 -19.97 16.77 -7.09
C GLY A 579 -19.37 15.70 -6.18
N PHE A 580 -18.29 15.08 -6.65
CA PHE A 580 -17.55 14.07 -5.92
C PHE A 580 -16.81 14.72 -4.75
N VAL A 581 -17.12 14.33 -3.52
CA VAL A 581 -16.50 14.89 -2.31
C VAL A 581 -15.34 14.00 -1.89
N MET A 582 -14.14 14.56 -1.92
CA MET A 582 -12.91 13.93 -1.47
C MET A 582 -12.90 13.82 0.06
N ARG A 583 -12.01 12.98 0.57
CA ARG A 583 -11.81 12.73 1.99
C ARG A 583 -11.56 13.98 2.84
N ASP A 584 -10.92 15.00 2.29
CA ASP A 584 -10.66 16.29 2.97
C ASP A 584 -11.88 17.23 2.95
N GLY A 585 -13.03 16.76 2.48
CA GLY A 585 -14.27 17.51 2.35
C GLY A 585 -14.35 18.39 1.09
N LYS A 586 -13.29 18.45 0.28
CA LYS A 586 -13.29 19.26 -0.95
C LYS A 586 -13.89 18.51 -2.13
N LEU A 587 -14.37 19.26 -3.11
CA LEU A 587 -14.82 18.68 -4.37
C LEU A 587 -13.62 18.23 -5.22
N GLN A 588 -13.76 17.07 -5.88
CA GLN A 588 -12.76 16.58 -6.82
C GLN A 588 -12.76 17.45 -8.07
N LEU A 589 -11.63 18.10 -8.33
CA LEU A 589 -11.43 18.90 -9.53
C LEU A 589 -11.32 18.00 -10.76
N GLY A 590 -12.13 18.28 -11.77
CA GLY A 590 -12.20 17.55 -13.01
C GLY A 590 -11.33 18.13 -14.13
N PHE A 591 -11.77 17.98 -15.37
CA PHE A 591 -11.05 18.44 -16.56
C PHE A 591 -10.75 19.97 -16.52
N PRO A 592 -9.51 20.39 -16.86
CA PRO A 592 -9.16 21.80 -17.01
C PRO A 592 -9.60 22.34 -18.37
N TYR A 593 -10.67 23.13 -18.40
CA TYR A 593 -11.18 23.74 -19.63
C TYR A 593 -10.35 24.98 -20.01
N PRO A 594 -9.82 25.05 -21.25
CA PRO A 594 -9.03 26.18 -21.71
C PRO A 594 -9.90 27.44 -21.87
N VAL A 595 -9.36 28.59 -21.45
CA VAL A 595 -10.01 29.91 -21.52
C VAL A 595 -9.33 30.77 -22.59
N GLY A 596 -10.12 31.44 -23.42
CA GLY A 596 -9.59 32.37 -24.42
C GLY A 596 -8.86 31.70 -25.60
N VAL A 597 -8.99 30.38 -25.76
CA VAL A 597 -8.44 29.63 -26.90
C VAL A 597 -9.53 29.50 -27.97
N LYS A 598 -9.41 30.24 -29.08
CA LYS A 598 -10.30 30.10 -30.24
C LYS A 598 -9.77 28.99 -31.15
N GLY A 599 -10.62 28.01 -31.48
CA GLY A 599 -10.29 26.95 -32.44
C GLY A 599 -9.26 25.93 -31.94
N GLY A 600 -9.00 25.86 -30.63
CA GLY A 600 -8.08 24.89 -30.03
C GLY A 600 -6.58 25.21 -30.20
N VAL A 601 -6.24 26.38 -30.76
CA VAL A 601 -4.85 26.82 -30.96
C VAL A 601 -4.55 28.00 -30.05
N LEU A 602 -3.54 27.84 -29.20
CA LEU A 602 -2.96 28.95 -28.44
C LEU A 602 -2.14 29.82 -29.38
N ALA A 603 -2.37 31.13 -29.35
CA ALA A 603 -1.50 32.07 -30.04
C ALA A 603 -0.08 32.00 -29.47
N ALA A 604 0.93 32.19 -30.32
CA ALA A 604 2.32 32.20 -29.89
C ALA A 604 2.53 33.26 -28.80
N GLY A 605 3.15 32.86 -27.68
CA GLY A 605 3.39 33.73 -26.52
C GLY A 605 2.21 33.91 -25.57
N GLN A 606 1.05 33.31 -25.83
CA GLN A 606 -0.09 33.35 -24.91
C GLN A 606 -0.01 32.20 -23.90
N GLU A 607 -0.16 32.53 -22.61
CA GLU A 607 -0.28 31.51 -21.56
C GLU A 607 -1.64 30.81 -21.60
N LEU A 608 -1.62 29.48 -21.44
CA LEU A 608 -2.84 28.69 -21.32
C LEU A 608 -3.46 28.92 -19.93
N LYS A 609 -4.57 29.67 -19.91
CA LYS A 609 -5.43 29.78 -18.73
C LYS A 609 -6.46 28.66 -18.77
N THR A 610 -6.73 28.04 -17.62
CA THR A 610 -7.75 27.00 -17.50
C THR A 610 -8.65 27.24 -16.29
N ILE A 611 -9.93 26.86 -16.42
CA ILE A 611 -10.87 26.77 -15.30
C ILE A 611 -11.25 25.30 -15.15
N ARG A 612 -11.22 24.80 -13.92
CA ARG A 612 -11.51 23.39 -13.62
C ARG A 612 -13.02 23.19 -13.47
N CYS A 613 -13.55 22.14 -14.07
CA CYS A 613 -14.85 21.62 -13.67
C CYS A 613 -14.75 20.82 -12.36
N VAL A 614 -15.88 20.34 -11.86
CA VAL A 614 -15.94 19.36 -10.76
C VAL A 614 -16.37 18.01 -11.33
N TYR A 615 -15.80 16.91 -10.85
CA TYR A 615 -16.31 15.58 -11.22
C TYR A 615 -17.60 15.26 -10.49
N ARG A 616 -18.56 14.69 -11.21
CA ARG A 616 -19.84 14.19 -10.73
C ARG A 616 -19.65 12.86 -10.02
N CYS A 617 -20.27 12.72 -8.85
CA CYS A 617 -20.41 11.45 -8.17
C CYS A 617 -21.14 10.42 -9.05
N SER A 618 -20.57 9.23 -9.24
CA SER A 618 -21.16 8.19 -10.10
C SER A 618 -22.57 7.78 -9.65
N ALA A 619 -22.86 7.86 -8.35
CA ALA A 619 -24.18 7.62 -7.78
C ALA A 619 -25.28 8.54 -8.34
N THR A 620 -24.95 9.73 -8.85
CA THR A 620 -25.95 10.69 -9.38
C THR A 620 -26.12 10.61 -10.89
N LYS A 621 -25.23 9.90 -11.60
CA LYS A 621 -25.21 9.85 -13.08
C LYS A 621 -26.43 9.16 -13.69
N LEU A 622 -26.95 8.10 -13.06
CA LEU A 622 -28.00 7.27 -13.67
C LEU A 622 -29.28 8.07 -13.98
N ALA A 623 -29.69 8.96 -13.07
CA ALA A 623 -30.87 9.80 -13.26
C ALA A 623 -30.74 10.70 -14.51
N TRP A 624 -29.52 11.21 -14.76
CA TRP A 624 -29.23 12.03 -15.94
C TRP A 624 -29.25 11.22 -17.24
N LEU A 625 -28.74 9.99 -17.22
CA LEU A 625 -28.86 9.09 -18.37
C LEU A 625 -30.34 8.76 -18.66
N GLN A 626 -31.10 8.42 -17.62
CA GLN A 626 -32.53 8.09 -17.73
C GLN A 626 -33.36 9.24 -18.29
N LYS A 627 -33.04 10.48 -17.89
CA LYS A 627 -33.71 11.68 -18.38
C LYS A 627 -33.39 11.98 -19.85
N ASN A 628 -32.13 11.87 -20.24
CA ASN A 628 -31.66 12.45 -21.51
C ASN A 628 -31.54 11.43 -22.65
N VAL A 629 -31.04 10.22 -22.37
CA VAL A 629 -30.64 9.28 -23.41
C VAL A 629 -31.82 8.78 -24.25
N PRO A 630 -32.98 8.38 -23.68
CA PRO A 630 -34.09 7.85 -24.48
C PRO A 630 -34.60 8.85 -25.52
N THR A 631 -34.84 10.08 -25.11
CA THR A 631 -35.35 11.16 -25.98
C THR A 631 -34.37 11.44 -27.11
N GLU A 632 -33.09 11.58 -26.80
CA GLU A 632 -32.07 11.85 -27.82
C GLU A 632 -31.85 10.67 -28.77
N ALA A 633 -31.85 9.43 -28.25
CA ALA A 633 -31.68 8.25 -29.07
C ALA A 633 -32.82 8.12 -30.10
N ALA A 634 -34.05 8.47 -29.71
CA ALA A 634 -35.20 8.52 -30.60
C ALA A 634 -35.12 9.69 -31.60
N GLN A 635 -34.74 10.88 -31.14
CA GLN A 635 -34.65 12.08 -31.97
C GLN A 635 -33.53 12.02 -32.99
N GLN A 636 -32.44 11.30 -32.72
CA GLN A 636 -31.24 11.26 -33.56
C GLN A 636 -31.01 9.88 -34.20
N ALA A 637 -31.92 8.92 -34.03
CA ALA A 637 -31.78 7.55 -34.51
C ALA A 637 -30.46 6.87 -34.08
N LEU A 638 -30.09 6.98 -32.80
CA LEU A 638 -28.84 6.43 -32.25
C LEU A 638 -29.02 4.99 -31.76
N LYS A 639 -27.97 4.19 -31.92
CA LYS A 639 -27.90 2.78 -31.49
C LYS A 639 -26.70 2.47 -30.57
N ALA A 640 -25.80 3.41 -30.37
CA ALA A 640 -24.64 3.25 -29.49
C ALA A 640 -24.34 4.54 -28.71
N ARG A 641 -23.73 4.39 -27.53
CA ARG A 641 -23.30 5.52 -26.70
C ARG A 641 -21.88 5.29 -26.18
N PHE A 642 -21.00 6.24 -26.48
CA PHE A 642 -19.70 6.30 -25.83
C PHE A 642 -19.82 7.25 -24.63
N ILE A 643 -19.89 6.70 -23.42
CA ILE A 643 -19.88 7.51 -22.19
C ILE A 643 -18.43 7.67 -21.77
N ASP A 644 -17.88 8.85 -22.00
CA ASP A 644 -16.47 9.11 -21.75
C ASP A 644 -16.10 8.97 -20.27
N VAL A 645 -14.83 8.68 -20.02
CA VAL A 645 -14.13 8.55 -18.72
C VAL A 645 -14.60 7.45 -17.76
N GLU A 646 -15.83 6.91 -17.91
CA GLU A 646 -16.40 5.95 -16.95
C GLU A 646 -15.58 4.67 -16.81
N THR A 647 -15.02 4.15 -17.90
CA THR A 647 -14.17 2.95 -17.90
C THR A 647 -12.67 3.27 -17.84
N ALA A 648 -12.30 4.55 -17.88
CA ALA A 648 -10.92 4.99 -17.96
C ALA A 648 -10.35 5.41 -16.60
N THR A 649 -11.14 6.13 -15.82
CA THR A 649 -10.74 6.70 -14.54
C THR A 649 -10.78 5.66 -13.42
N ALA A 650 -9.84 5.73 -12.48
CA ALA A 650 -9.86 4.87 -11.30
C ALA A 650 -11.19 4.94 -10.54
N PRO A 651 -11.63 3.81 -9.97
CA PRO A 651 -12.62 3.79 -8.90
C PRO A 651 -12.17 4.70 -7.75
N THR A 652 -13.11 5.46 -7.20
CA THR A 652 -12.85 6.45 -6.16
C THR A 652 -13.93 6.40 -5.06
N GLU A 653 -13.71 7.09 -3.94
CA GLU A 653 -14.61 7.10 -2.77
C GLU A 653 -15.24 8.48 -2.55
N CYS A 654 -16.57 8.58 -2.47
CA CYS A 654 -17.24 9.86 -2.18
C CYS A 654 -17.55 9.99 -0.68
N TYR A 655 -17.19 11.13 -0.10
CA TYR A 655 -17.39 11.48 1.31
C TYR A 655 -18.58 12.43 1.53
N SER A 656 -19.43 12.63 0.52
CA SER A 656 -20.66 13.41 0.63
C SER A 656 -21.67 12.73 1.54
N ASP A 657 -22.35 13.49 2.40
CA ASP A 657 -23.46 12.98 3.20
C ASP A 657 -24.68 12.58 2.35
N LYS A 658 -24.82 13.17 1.15
CA LYS A 658 -25.96 12.94 0.24
C LYS A 658 -25.81 11.70 -0.63
N HIS A 659 -24.57 11.36 -0.99
CA HIS A 659 -24.26 10.26 -1.92
C HIS A 659 -22.91 9.60 -1.59
N PRO A 660 -22.74 9.08 -0.36
CA PRO A 660 -21.50 8.42 0.04
C PRO A 660 -21.32 7.13 -0.74
N LEU A 661 -20.07 6.83 -1.13
CA LEU A 661 -19.75 5.55 -1.77
C LEU A 661 -18.30 5.13 -1.54
N THR A 662 -18.08 3.82 -1.53
CA THR A 662 -16.80 3.12 -1.61
C THR A 662 -16.37 2.93 -3.08
N ARG A 663 -15.12 2.52 -3.33
CA ARG A 663 -14.65 2.16 -4.69
C ARG A 663 -15.47 1.02 -5.30
N THR A 664 -15.85 0.02 -4.49
CA THR A 664 -16.75 -1.06 -4.92
C THR A 664 -18.09 -0.52 -5.40
N GLU A 665 -18.70 0.38 -4.62
CA GLU A 665 -19.98 0.99 -4.98
C GLU A 665 -19.84 1.91 -6.20
N ASP A 666 -18.72 2.61 -6.38
CA ASP A 666 -18.41 3.37 -7.60
C ASP A 666 -18.40 2.47 -8.84
N ILE A 667 -17.71 1.33 -8.78
CA ILE A 667 -17.69 0.36 -9.88
C ILE A 667 -19.12 -0.13 -10.17
N GLN A 668 -19.88 -0.46 -9.13
CA GLN A 668 -21.25 -0.96 -9.27
C GLN A 668 -22.19 0.09 -9.87
N THR A 669 -22.10 1.36 -9.47
CA THR A 669 -22.92 2.43 -10.04
C THR A 669 -22.58 2.65 -11.51
N ARG A 670 -21.30 2.63 -11.89
CA ARG A 670 -20.85 2.70 -13.30
C ARG A 670 -21.36 1.52 -14.12
N ILE A 671 -21.31 0.29 -13.60
CA ILE A 671 -21.89 -0.89 -14.25
C ILE A 671 -23.40 -0.70 -14.49
N LYS A 672 -24.14 -0.16 -13.50
CA LYS A 672 -25.57 0.13 -13.64
C LYS A 672 -25.86 1.14 -14.76
N LEU A 673 -24.95 2.09 -15.04
CA LEU A 673 -25.10 3.01 -16.17
C LEU A 673 -25.11 2.24 -17.50
N PHE A 674 -24.17 1.32 -17.69
CA PHE A 674 -24.07 0.51 -18.91
C PHE A 674 -25.18 -0.54 -19.01
N ASP A 675 -25.60 -1.13 -17.89
CA ASP A 675 -26.77 -2.01 -17.87
C ASP A 675 -28.05 -1.27 -18.27
N TYR A 676 -28.21 -0.02 -17.86
CA TYR A 676 -29.33 0.82 -18.29
C TYR A 676 -29.27 1.14 -19.80
N LEU A 677 -28.12 1.54 -20.32
CA LEU A 677 -27.95 1.77 -21.77
C LEU A 677 -28.32 0.53 -22.58
N ARG A 678 -27.86 -0.64 -22.11
CA ARG A 678 -28.19 -1.93 -22.72
C ARG A 678 -29.69 -2.21 -22.71
N SER A 679 -30.37 -1.95 -21.60
CA SER A 679 -31.80 -2.24 -21.46
C SER A 679 -32.71 -1.40 -22.37
N ILE A 680 -32.22 -0.24 -22.82
CA ILE A 680 -32.91 0.62 -23.79
C ILE A 680 -32.39 0.45 -25.23
N GLY A 681 -31.61 -0.61 -25.49
CA GLY A 681 -31.14 -0.97 -26.83
C GLY A 681 -29.98 -0.12 -27.36
N GLN A 682 -29.23 0.56 -26.49
CA GLN A 682 -27.97 1.20 -26.84
C GLN A 682 -26.81 0.23 -26.57
N ILE A 683 -25.88 0.14 -27.53
CA ILE A 683 -24.59 -0.55 -27.35
C ILE A 683 -23.64 0.31 -26.52
#